data_AF-A0A1C5FZ28-F1
#
_entry.id   AF-A0A1C5FZ28-F1
#
_cell.length_a   1.000
_cell.length_b   1.000
_cell.length_c   1.000
_cell.angle_alpha   90.00
_cell.angle_beta   90.00
_cell.angle_gamma   90.00
#
_symmetry.space_group_name_H-M   'P 1'
#
loop_
_entity.id
_entity.type
_entity.pdbx_description
1 polymer ?
#
loop_
_entity_poly.entity_id
_entity_poly.type
_entity_poly.pdbx_seq_one_letter_code
_entity_poly.pdbx_strand_id
1 'polypeptide(L)'
;MPANTTGSSPKKKKSRRLRLIVIAVVLLLVGGVGYGAYWSVSTVRASFPETTGSLQLKGLSSPVQVKRDGYGIPQIYAGTPEDLFRAQGFVQAQDRFWEMDVRRHMTAGRLSEMFGSGQVETDAFLRTMGWHRVAKQEYDTKLSATTKKYLRAYSDGVNAYLKDHQGDALSVEYAALDFKNDSYKPEKWTPVDSVAWLKAMAWDLRGNMQDEVDRALASNRLSAKQIDELYPSYPYSRNKPIVQDGAVNEATDEFDPKATPAASTDGTGGTVGGGATGAAQGVQTQLSSLSKTLDDVPALLGPNGTGIGSNSWVVSGKYTTTGKPLLANDPHLAPQLPSVWYQMGLHCKQVSSACPYDTAGFTFSGMPGVVIGHNQDISWGMTNLGADVSDLYLEKVTAEGYLYDGKQVPFTTREETIKVAGGKSRTITVRTTNNGPIISDRDDELASVGKSAPVGSGADDVAPDRGDGYAVALKWTALTPSNTMDSVFGLNTAKNFSDFRKAARDFAVPSQNLIYADTQGNIGYQAPGQIPVRSKGDGRYPAPGWDSRYKWSKYIPQSALPWELNPDRGFIVTANQAVIDEKSYPYPLTDDWGYGARSQRITDLIESKIKDGGKISTDDMQSLQMDNSSEIAKLLTPYLLKIDIKDDYVRQAQKLLESWDYTQDSDSAAAAYFNAVWRNTLKLAFGDKLPKELRVKGECLRVRPADDSGPLEDLNGNTRLVRECGKRDPDMAQPDGGDRWYEVVRSIIKDPKNNWWKTEGTRNKPGATNRDELLAQAMRAARSELTAKLGKDINSWSWGRLHRLNLKNQTLGTDGPGVVQWLLNRGPWNLSGGEAAVNATGWNAAGGYDVTWVPSMRMVVNLDNLDKSRWINLTGASGHAYNAHYTDQTEKWAKGELLPWAFSKGAVDKSTDDELALTP
;
A
#
# COMPACT_ATOMS: atom_id res chain seq x y z
N MET A 1 -83.27 -17.16 53.44
CA MET A 1 -82.85 -16.63 52.11
C MET A 1 -81.57 -15.82 52.31
N PRO A 2 -80.73 -15.60 51.28
CA PRO A 2 -80.71 -16.22 49.95
C PRO A 2 -79.60 -17.30 49.86
N ALA A 3 -79.29 -17.78 48.64
CA ALA A 3 -78.20 -18.73 48.36
C ALA A 3 -77.11 -18.10 47.50
N ASN A 4 -75.88 -18.64 47.51
CA ASN A 4 -74.88 -18.32 46.49
C ASN A 4 -73.84 -19.44 46.21
N THR A 5 -74.13 -20.23 45.17
CA THR A 5 -73.23 -20.53 44.03
C THR A 5 -71.76 -20.93 44.29
N THR A 6 -71.52 -22.18 44.73
CA THR A 6 -70.21 -22.84 44.53
C THR A 6 -70.03 -23.32 43.07
N GLY A 7 -69.72 -22.39 42.16
CA GLY A 7 -69.54 -22.68 40.73
C GLY A 7 -68.25 -23.44 40.40
N SER A 8 -68.34 -24.72 40.01
CA SER A 8 -67.20 -25.49 39.53
C SER A 8 -66.74 -25.01 38.15
N SER A 9 -65.62 -24.27 38.11
CA SER A 9 -65.06 -23.79 36.83
C SER A 9 -64.63 -24.96 35.93
N PRO A 10 -65.09 -25.01 34.66
CA PRO A 10 -64.72 -26.10 33.76
C PRO A 10 -63.24 -26.04 33.40
N LYS A 11 -62.52 -27.17 33.50
CA LYS A 11 -61.13 -27.31 33.06
C LYS A 11 -61.02 -26.99 31.56
N LYS A 12 -60.62 -25.76 31.23
CA LYS A 12 -60.46 -25.27 29.85
C LYS A 12 -59.53 -26.21 29.06
N LYS A 13 -60.02 -26.84 27.99
CA LYS A 13 -59.24 -27.68 27.05
C LYS A 13 -58.24 -26.87 26.19
N LYS A 14 -57.59 -25.83 26.74
CA LYS A 14 -56.62 -24.93 26.08
C LYS A 14 -55.16 -25.43 26.20
N SER A 15 -54.87 -26.64 25.73
CA SER A 15 -53.47 -27.12 25.66
C SER A 15 -53.12 -27.96 24.43
N ARG A 16 -53.98 -28.90 23.98
CA ARG A 16 -53.63 -29.77 22.84
C ARG A 16 -53.47 -29.00 21.51
N ARG A 17 -54.39 -28.09 21.17
CA ARG A 17 -54.24 -27.23 19.97
C ARG A 17 -53.04 -26.29 20.07
N LEU A 18 -52.80 -25.68 21.24
CA LEU A 18 -51.67 -24.76 21.43
C LEU A 18 -50.31 -25.50 21.32
N ARG A 19 -50.18 -26.68 21.93
CA ARG A 19 -48.99 -27.54 21.77
C ARG A 19 -48.77 -27.97 20.32
N LEU A 20 -49.83 -28.32 19.58
CA LEU A 20 -49.70 -28.65 18.15
C LEU A 20 -49.27 -27.45 17.30
N ILE A 21 -49.75 -26.23 17.60
CA ILE A 21 -49.28 -25.00 16.94
C ILE A 21 -47.81 -24.74 17.27
N VAL A 22 -47.39 -24.85 18.54
CA VAL A 22 -45.98 -24.68 18.94
C VAL A 22 -45.09 -25.73 18.28
N ILE A 23 -45.50 -26.99 18.23
CA ILE A 23 -44.76 -28.06 17.54
C ILE A 23 -44.68 -27.80 16.04
N ALA A 24 -45.77 -27.35 15.40
CA ALA A 24 -45.75 -27.00 13.98
C ALA A 24 -44.82 -25.79 13.69
N VAL A 25 -44.83 -24.76 14.54
CA VAL A 25 -43.91 -23.61 14.43
C VAL A 25 -42.46 -24.04 14.67
N VAL A 26 -42.19 -24.89 15.66
CA VAL A 26 -40.83 -25.43 15.89
C VAL A 26 -40.37 -26.30 14.72
N LEU A 27 -41.24 -27.14 14.14
CA LEU A 27 -40.90 -27.94 12.96
C LEU A 27 -40.73 -27.09 11.69
N LEU A 28 -41.48 -26.00 11.53
CA LEU A 28 -41.28 -25.03 10.45
C LEU A 28 -39.99 -24.21 10.64
N LEU A 29 -39.62 -23.87 11.88
CA LEU A 29 -38.35 -23.21 12.19
C LEU A 29 -37.17 -24.16 11.98
N VAL A 30 -37.24 -25.40 12.47
CA VAL A 30 -36.19 -26.42 12.25
C VAL A 30 -36.09 -26.80 10.76
N GLY A 31 -37.22 -26.91 10.06
CA GLY A 31 -37.25 -27.14 8.61
C GLY A 31 -36.69 -25.96 7.82
N GLY A 32 -37.04 -24.73 8.19
CA GLY A 32 -36.53 -23.50 7.56
C GLY A 32 -35.04 -23.26 7.83
N VAL A 33 -34.56 -23.52 9.06
CA VAL A 33 -33.14 -23.47 9.41
C VAL A 33 -32.37 -24.60 8.74
N GLY A 34 -32.92 -25.81 8.68
CA GLY A 34 -32.29 -26.94 7.97
C GLY A 34 -32.20 -26.73 6.47
N TYR A 35 -33.28 -26.23 5.84
CA TYR A 35 -33.29 -25.86 4.42
C TYR A 35 -32.36 -24.68 4.13
N GLY A 36 -32.38 -23.64 4.97
CA GLY A 36 -31.47 -22.49 4.85
C GLY A 36 -30.00 -22.89 5.00
N ALA A 37 -29.67 -23.74 5.98
CA ALA A 37 -28.32 -24.27 6.16
C ALA A 37 -27.88 -25.15 4.98
N TYR A 38 -28.76 -26.03 4.48
CA TYR A 38 -28.50 -26.82 3.28
C TYR A 38 -28.24 -25.93 2.06
N TRP A 39 -29.11 -24.94 1.82
CA TRP A 39 -29.00 -24.02 0.70
C TRP A 39 -27.70 -23.21 0.78
N SER A 40 -27.39 -22.61 1.94
CA SER A 40 -26.14 -21.89 2.17
C SER A 40 -24.90 -22.77 1.95
N VAL A 41 -24.88 -24.01 2.46
CA VAL A 41 -23.75 -24.93 2.24
C VAL A 41 -23.65 -25.38 0.78
N SER A 42 -24.79 -25.53 0.09
CA SER A 42 -24.84 -25.89 -1.34
C SER A 42 -24.30 -24.76 -2.21
N THR A 43 -24.78 -23.52 -2.03
CA THR A 43 -24.32 -22.33 -2.75
C THR A 43 -22.84 -22.03 -2.46
N VAL A 44 -22.41 -22.10 -1.19
CA VAL A 44 -21.00 -21.92 -0.82
C VAL A 44 -20.09 -22.94 -1.51
N ARG A 45 -20.52 -24.21 -1.64
CA ARG A 45 -19.73 -25.24 -2.33
C ARG A 45 -19.83 -25.17 -3.85
N ALA A 46 -20.91 -24.60 -4.40
CA ALA A 46 -21.11 -24.45 -5.84
C ALA A 46 -20.14 -23.44 -6.48
N SER A 47 -19.55 -22.52 -5.70
CA SER A 47 -18.51 -21.61 -6.19
C SER A 47 -17.09 -22.19 -6.13
N PHE A 48 -16.86 -23.33 -5.46
CA PHE A 48 -15.51 -23.84 -5.24
C PHE A 48 -14.87 -24.38 -6.54
N PRO A 49 -13.54 -24.24 -6.70
CA PRO A 49 -12.83 -24.73 -7.87
C PRO A 49 -12.91 -26.26 -7.99
N GLU A 50 -13.16 -26.76 -9.20
CA GLU A 50 -12.93 -28.15 -9.57
C GLU A 50 -11.42 -28.36 -9.76
N THR A 51 -10.75 -28.90 -8.74
CA THR A 51 -9.29 -29.04 -8.69
C THR A 51 -8.76 -30.36 -9.22
N THR A 52 -9.64 -31.35 -9.46
CA THR A 52 -9.30 -32.72 -9.86
C THR A 52 -10.07 -33.19 -11.10
N GLY A 53 -9.52 -34.13 -11.86
CA GLY A 53 -10.23 -34.81 -12.94
C GLY A 53 -9.91 -34.25 -14.33
N SER A 54 -10.91 -33.99 -15.16
CA SER A 54 -10.67 -33.44 -16.50
C SER A 54 -11.84 -32.60 -17.05
N LEU A 55 -11.50 -31.41 -17.53
CA LEU A 55 -12.42 -30.43 -18.11
C LEU A 55 -12.06 -30.10 -19.56
N GLN A 56 -13.03 -29.64 -20.35
CA GLN A 56 -12.81 -29.13 -21.70
C GLN A 56 -12.55 -27.62 -21.70
N LEU A 57 -11.35 -27.20 -22.10
CA LEU A 57 -10.94 -25.81 -22.27
C LEU A 57 -10.65 -25.54 -23.75
N LYS A 58 -11.67 -25.04 -24.46
CA LYS A 58 -11.65 -24.94 -25.92
C LYS A 58 -10.55 -24.03 -26.46
N GLY A 59 -9.92 -24.49 -27.53
CA GLY A 59 -8.84 -23.76 -28.21
C GLY A 59 -7.46 -23.94 -27.59
N LEU A 60 -7.29 -24.89 -26.66
CA LEU A 60 -5.98 -25.48 -26.40
C LEU A 60 -5.47 -26.23 -27.64
N SER A 61 -4.16 -26.16 -27.90
CA SER A 61 -3.48 -26.97 -28.92
C SER A 61 -3.15 -28.38 -28.43
N SER A 62 -3.02 -28.55 -27.11
CA SER A 62 -2.64 -29.80 -26.44
C SER A 62 -3.25 -29.86 -25.03
N PRO A 63 -3.44 -31.05 -24.44
CA PRO A 63 -3.90 -31.15 -23.06
C PRO A 63 -2.90 -30.50 -22.07
N VAL A 64 -3.39 -29.67 -21.16
CA VAL A 64 -2.62 -29.03 -20.09
C VAL A 64 -2.88 -29.74 -18.76
N GLN A 65 -1.84 -29.97 -17.97
CA GLN A 65 -1.99 -30.46 -16.59
C GLN A 65 -1.91 -29.27 -15.63
N VAL A 66 -2.80 -29.24 -14.63
CA VAL A 66 -2.77 -28.32 -13.50
C VAL A 66 -2.65 -29.17 -12.24
N LYS A 67 -1.54 -29.03 -11.51
CA LYS A 67 -1.25 -29.75 -10.27
C LYS A 67 -1.31 -28.77 -9.11
N ARG A 68 -2.01 -29.09 -8.02
CA ARG A 68 -2.08 -28.26 -6.81
C ARG A 68 -1.52 -29.01 -5.61
N ASP A 69 -0.84 -28.27 -4.73
CA ASP A 69 -0.39 -28.77 -3.43
C ASP A 69 -1.49 -28.61 -2.35
N GLY A 70 -1.19 -29.08 -1.14
CA GLY A 70 -2.07 -28.94 0.03
C GLY A 70 -2.31 -27.52 0.54
N TYR A 71 -1.80 -26.48 -0.15
CA TYR A 71 -2.16 -25.06 0.05
C TYR A 71 -2.89 -24.47 -1.17
N GLY A 72 -3.26 -25.31 -2.15
CA GLY A 72 -4.00 -24.95 -3.35
C GLY A 72 -3.17 -24.34 -4.48
N ILE A 73 -1.84 -24.31 -4.39
CA ILE A 73 -0.96 -23.56 -5.31
C ILE A 73 -0.80 -24.31 -6.64
N PRO A 74 -1.27 -23.75 -7.78
CA PRO A 74 -1.22 -24.47 -9.05
C PRO A 74 0.16 -24.38 -9.74
N GLN A 75 0.60 -25.51 -10.26
CA GLN A 75 1.73 -25.68 -11.16
C GLN A 75 1.18 -26.13 -12.52
N ILE A 76 1.27 -25.30 -13.54
CA ILE A 76 0.61 -25.48 -14.85
C ILE A 76 1.62 -25.98 -15.89
N TYR A 77 1.36 -27.12 -16.53
CA TYR A 77 2.24 -27.77 -17.50
C TYR A 77 1.61 -27.84 -18.90
N ALA A 78 2.09 -27.03 -19.84
CA ALA A 78 1.53 -26.86 -21.18
C ALA A 78 2.52 -27.13 -22.33
N GLY A 79 2.01 -27.39 -23.54
CA GLY A 79 2.84 -27.61 -24.74
C GLY A 79 3.30 -26.32 -25.44
N THR A 80 2.57 -25.22 -25.26
CA THR A 80 2.84 -23.90 -25.87
C THR A 80 2.60 -22.79 -24.85
N PRO A 81 3.19 -21.58 -25.02
CA PRO A 81 2.88 -20.44 -24.16
C PRO A 81 1.40 -20.02 -24.25
N GLU A 82 0.75 -20.22 -25.41
CA GLU A 82 -0.67 -19.91 -25.55
C GLU A 82 -1.56 -20.85 -24.75
N ASP A 83 -1.24 -22.15 -24.74
CA ASP A 83 -1.92 -23.13 -23.87
C ASP A 83 -1.66 -22.81 -22.39
N LEU A 84 -0.41 -22.40 -22.05
CA LEU A 84 0.01 -22.04 -20.70
C LEU A 84 -0.76 -20.85 -20.15
N PHE A 85 -0.82 -19.74 -20.90
CA PHE A 85 -1.52 -18.53 -20.48
C PHE A 85 -3.05 -18.69 -20.53
N ARG A 86 -3.60 -19.50 -21.46
CA ARG A 86 -5.04 -19.86 -21.46
C ARG A 86 -5.40 -20.65 -20.20
N ALA A 87 -4.58 -21.61 -19.79
CA ALA A 87 -4.78 -22.31 -18.53
C ALA A 87 -4.61 -21.39 -17.31
N GLN A 88 -3.63 -20.46 -17.32
CA GLN A 88 -3.46 -19.47 -16.25
C GLN A 88 -4.74 -18.63 -16.03
N GLY A 89 -5.33 -18.11 -17.12
CA GLY A 89 -6.56 -17.32 -17.04
C GLY A 89 -7.76 -18.12 -16.56
N PHE A 90 -7.90 -19.37 -17.01
CA PHE A 90 -8.95 -20.27 -16.54
C PHE A 90 -8.82 -20.56 -15.02
N VAL A 91 -7.62 -20.90 -14.56
CA VAL A 91 -7.33 -21.25 -13.15
C VAL A 91 -7.51 -20.05 -12.22
N GLN A 92 -6.98 -18.86 -12.55
CA GLN A 92 -7.16 -17.67 -11.72
C GLN A 92 -8.64 -17.24 -11.63
N ALA A 93 -9.42 -17.41 -12.69
CA ALA A 93 -10.86 -17.18 -12.65
C ALA A 93 -11.57 -18.19 -11.73
N GLN A 94 -11.22 -19.48 -11.84
CA GLN A 94 -11.71 -20.55 -10.98
C GLN A 94 -11.53 -20.24 -9.48
N ASP A 95 -10.34 -19.75 -9.11
CA ASP A 95 -9.98 -19.53 -7.72
C ASP A 95 -10.38 -18.15 -7.17
N ARG A 96 -10.47 -17.11 -8.02
CA ARG A 96 -10.58 -15.69 -7.59
C ARG A 96 -11.38 -14.74 -8.51
N PHE A 97 -12.34 -15.20 -9.33
CA PHE A 97 -12.97 -14.31 -10.32
C PHE A 97 -13.64 -13.04 -9.73
N TRP A 98 -14.25 -13.07 -8.54
CA TRP A 98 -14.81 -11.86 -7.91
C TRP A 98 -13.75 -10.75 -7.70
N GLU A 99 -12.55 -11.11 -7.25
CA GLU A 99 -11.43 -10.16 -7.09
C GLU A 99 -11.06 -9.54 -8.45
N MET A 100 -10.99 -10.36 -9.50
CA MET A 100 -10.68 -9.91 -10.86
C MET A 100 -11.75 -8.95 -11.41
N ASP A 101 -13.02 -9.31 -11.26
CA ASP A 101 -14.15 -8.54 -11.79
C ASP A 101 -14.24 -7.15 -11.14
N VAL A 102 -14.07 -7.06 -9.83
CA VAL A 102 -14.04 -5.78 -9.11
C VAL A 102 -12.82 -4.96 -9.51
N ARG A 103 -11.63 -5.57 -9.65
CA ARG A 103 -10.40 -4.87 -10.07
C ARG A 103 -10.51 -4.23 -11.46
N ARG A 104 -11.17 -4.87 -12.43
CA ARG A 104 -11.45 -4.22 -13.73
C ARG A 104 -12.48 -3.10 -13.62
N HIS A 105 -13.50 -3.23 -12.77
CA HIS A 105 -14.48 -2.15 -12.57
C HIS A 105 -13.84 -0.93 -11.89
N MET A 106 -12.92 -1.14 -10.96
CA MET A 106 -12.09 -0.08 -10.37
C MET A 106 -11.21 0.59 -11.43
N THR A 107 -10.33 -0.17 -12.10
CA THR A 107 -9.38 0.40 -13.08
C THR A 107 -10.04 1.03 -14.32
N ALA A 108 -11.32 0.71 -14.58
CA ALA A 108 -12.14 1.35 -15.62
C ALA A 108 -13.03 2.51 -15.13
N GLY A 109 -13.13 2.78 -13.81
CA GLY A 109 -14.11 3.71 -13.25
C GLY A 109 -15.54 3.29 -13.60
N ARG A 110 -15.95 2.14 -13.07
CA ARG A 110 -17.26 1.48 -13.26
C ARG A 110 -17.80 0.80 -11.98
N LEU A 111 -17.23 1.05 -10.81
CA LEU A 111 -17.66 0.42 -9.54
C LEU A 111 -19.14 0.72 -9.21
N SER A 112 -19.69 1.84 -9.70
CA SER A 112 -21.12 2.16 -9.56
C SER A 112 -22.04 1.34 -10.49
N GLU A 113 -21.51 0.63 -11.50
CA GLU A 113 -22.25 -0.39 -12.26
C GLU A 113 -22.46 -1.68 -11.44
N MET A 114 -21.60 -1.96 -10.46
CA MET A 114 -21.77 -3.04 -9.49
C MET A 114 -22.55 -2.55 -8.26
N PHE A 115 -22.02 -1.56 -7.54
CA PHE A 115 -22.44 -1.20 -6.18
C PHE A 115 -23.39 0.00 -6.10
N GLY A 116 -23.82 0.55 -7.24
CA GLY A 116 -24.79 1.64 -7.32
C GLY A 116 -24.23 3.01 -6.94
N SER A 117 -25.11 3.92 -6.53
CA SER A 117 -24.80 5.36 -6.42
C SER A 117 -23.71 5.74 -5.40
N GLY A 118 -23.25 4.79 -4.58
CA GLY A 118 -22.13 5.03 -3.67
C GLY A 118 -20.82 5.33 -4.40
N GLN A 119 -20.53 4.58 -5.46
CA GLN A 119 -19.21 4.60 -6.11
C GLN A 119 -19.09 5.65 -7.24
N VAL A 120 -20.01 6.62 -7.30
CA VAL A 120 -20.06 7.61 -8.39
C VAL A 120 -18.88 8.58 -8.37
N GLU A 121 -18.47 9.08 -7.20
CA GLU A 121 -17.32 9.99 -7.13
C GLU A 121 -15.99 9.25 -7.28
N THR A 122 -15.88 8.02 -6.74
CA THR A 122 -14.77 7.09 -7.01
C THR A 122 -14.60 6.86 -8.51
N ASP A 123 -15.69 6.52 -9.20
CA ASP A 123 -15.70 6.37 -10.66
C ASP A 123 -15.36 7.69 -11.35
N ALA A 124 -15.85 8.84 -10.88
CA ALA A 124 -15.57 10.13 -11.50
C ALA A 124 -14.09 10.55 -11.38
N PHE A 125 -13.43 10.24 -10.26
CA PHE A 125 -11.99 10.41 -10.10
C PHE A 125 -11.20 9.49 -11.04
N LEU A 126 -11.51 8.20 -11.04
CA LEU A 126 -10.82 7.20 -11.87
C LEU A 126 -11.08 7.41 -13.37
N ARG A 127 -12.25 7.96 -13.75
CA ARG A 127 -12.59 8.42 -15.10
C ARG A 127 -11.83 9.68 -15.49
N THR A 128 -11.64 10.63 -14.57
CA THR A 128 -10.82 11.83 -14.79
C THR A 128 -9.37 11.45 -15.13
N MET A 129 -8.79 10.52 -14.39
CA MET A 129 -7.48 9.92 -14.69
C MET A 129 -7.50 9.11 -16.00
N GLY A 130 -8.52 8.26 -16.18
CA GLY A 130 -8.75 7.48 -17.38
C GLY A 130 -7.78 6.30 -17.56
N TRP A 131 -7.46 5.57 -16.48
CA TRP A 131 -6.48 4.47 -16.49
C TRP A 131 -6.73 3.43 -17.58
N HIS A 132 -7.94 2.85 -17.66
CA HIS A 132 -8.33 1.92 -18.72
C HIS A 132 -8.17 2.50 -20.15
N ARG A 133 -8.38 3.82 -20.35
CA ARG A 133 -8.15 4.47 -21.65
C ARG A 133 -6.66 4.50 -22.01
N VAL A 134 -5.78 4.74 -21.02
CA VAL A 134 -4.32 4.68 -21.22
C VAL A 134 -3.85 3.24 -21.44
N ALA A 135 -4.34 2.29 -20.65
CA ALA A 135 -4.06 0.86 -20.82
C ALA A 135 -4.49 0.34 -22.20
N LYS A 136 -5.60 0.84 -22.75
CA LYS A 136 -6.00 0.55 -24.14
C LYS A 136 -4.99 1.14 -25.13
N GLN A 137 -4.53 2.37 -24.93
CA GLN A 137 -3.51 2.99 -25.79
C GLN A 137 -2.16 2.25 -25.73
N GLU A 138 -1.78 1.72 -24.56
CA GLU A 138 -0.62 0.83 -24.41
C GLU A 138 -0.80 -0.47 -25.18
N TYR A 139 -1.92 -1.17 -24.94
CA TYR A 139 -2.24 -2.39 -25.66
C TYR A 139 -2.28 -2.15 -27.18
N ASP A 140 -2.95 -1.10 -27.67
CA ASP A 140 -3.00 -0.82 -29.10
C ASP A 140 -1.60 -0.48 -29.67
N THR A 141 -0.91 0.51 -29.09
CA THR A 141 0.21 1.22 -29.75
C THR A 141 1.62 0.88 -29.25
N LYS A 142 1.76 0.23 -28.09
CA LYS A 142 3.07 -0.04 -27.46
C LYS A 142 3.41 -1.51 -27.43
N LEU A 143 2.54 -2.33 -26.82
CA LEU A 143 2.89 -3.70 -26.46
C LEU A 143 3.24 -4.58 -27.67
N SER A 144 4.24 -5.46 -27.52
CA SER A 144 4.70 -6.33 -28.58
C SER A 144 3.62 -7.30 -29.09
N ALA A 145 3.78 -7.79 -30.33
CA ALA A 145 2.88 -8.78 -30.92
C ALA A 145 2.80 -10.08 -30.09
N THR A 146 3.89 -10.44 -29.41
CA THR A 146 4.01 -11.59 -28.51
C THR A 146 3.19 -11.39 -27.24
N THR A 147 3.40 -10.28 -26.51
CA THR A 147 2.61 -9.89 -25.33
C THR A 147 1.13 -9.78 -25.65
N LYS A 148 0.78 -9.20 -26.80
CA LYS A 148 -0.61 -9.19 -27.33
C LYS A 148 -1.18 -10.60 -27.52
N LYS A 149 -0.37 -11.58 -27.93
CA LYS A 149 -0.79 -12.98 -28.10
C LYS A 149 -1.06 -13.64 -26.73
N TYR A 150 -0.18 -13.42 -25.76
CA TYR A 150 -0.32 -13.98 -24.40
C TYR A 150 -1.48 -13.37 -23.61
N LEU A 151 -1.67 -12.05 -23.64
CA LEU A 151 -2.82 -11.39 -23.03
C LEU A 151 -4.17 -11.86 -23.62
N ARG A 152 -4.22 -12.15 -24.92
CA ARG A 152 -5.41 -12.75 -25.57
C ARG A 152 -5.63 -14.19 -25.14
N ALA A 153 -4.59 -15.02 -25.11
CA ALA A 153 -4.69 -16.40 -24.64
C ALA A 153 -5.19 -16.46 -23.18
N TYR A 154 -4.65 -15.62 -22.30
CA TYR A 154 -5.15 -15.44 -20.93
C TYR A 154 -6.62 -15.03 -20.90
N SER A 155 -7.00 -14.03 -21.69
CA SER A 155 -8.40 -13.57 -21.79
C SER A 155 -9.35 -14.67 -22.30
N ASP A 156 -8.94 -15.49 -23.27
CA ASP A 156 -9.71 -16.64 -23.73
C ASP A 156 -9.95 -17.65 -22.59
N GLY A 157 -8.95 -17.85 -21.73
CA GLY A 157 -9.04 -18.71 -20.54
C GLY A 157 -10.09 -18.24 -19.53
N VAL A 158 -10.00 -16.97 -19.13
CA VAL A 158 -11.00 -16.35 -18.23
C VAL A 158 -12.41 -16.43 -18.85
N ASN A 159 -12.53 -16.11 -20.14
CA ASN A 159 -13.80 -16.16 -20.86
C ASN A 159 -14.37 -17.57 -21.07
N ALA A 160 -13.53 -18.61 -21.03
CA ALA A 160 -14.00 -19.99 -21.07
C ALA A 160 -14.65 -20.39 -19.73
N TYR A 161 -14.06 -20.00 -18.59
CA TYR A 161 -14.66 -20.21 -17.27
C TYR A 161 -16.03 -19.49 -17.15
N LEU A 162 -16.08 -18.21 -17.53
CA LEU A 162 -17.29 -17.36 -17.52
C LEU A 162 -18.40 -17.80 -18.49
N LYS A 163 -18.10 -18.67 -19.45
CA LYS A 163 -19.12 -19.18 -20.39
C LYS A 163 -20.09 -20.12 -19.69
N ASP A 164 -19.58 -20.91 -18.74
CA ASP A 164 -20.28 -22.06 -18.16
C ASP A 164 -20.60 -21.88 -16.67
N HIS A 165 -20.10 -20.80 -16.03
CA HIS A 165 -20.39 -20.41 -14.64
C HIS A 165 -21.05 -19.01 -14.60
N GLN A 166 -22.12 -18.84 -13.82
CA GLN A 166 -22.82 -17.57 -13.61
C GLN A 166 -23.39 -17.48 -12.18
N GLY A 167 -23.59 -16.26 -11.67
CA GLY A 167 -24.25 -16.03 -10.38
C GLY A 167 -23.44 -16.59 -9.20
N ASP A 168 -24.11 -17.30 -8.30
CA ASP A 168 -23.51 -17.84 -7.08
C ASP A 168 -22.44 -18.91 -7.35
N ALA A 169 -22.52 -19.60 -8.49
CA ALA A 169 -21.47 -20.52 -8.97
C ALA A 169 -20.16 -19.83 -9.43
N LEU A 170 -20.09 -18.49 -9.46
CA LEU A 170 -18.84 -17.73 -9.67
C LEU A 170 -18.18 -17.30 -8.37
N SER A 171 -18.97 -16.92 -7.36
CA SER A 171 -18.54 -16.53 -6.01
C SER A 171 -19.77 -16.23 -5.15
N VAL A 172 -19.69 -16.49 -3.84
CA VAL A 172 -20.77 -16.18 -2.89
C VAL A 172 -21.08 -14.68 -2.81
N GLU A 173 -20.12 -13.83 -3.15
CA GLU A 173 -20.26 -12.38 -3.23
C GLU A 173 -21.22 -11.92 -4.34
N TYR A 174 -21.40 -12.69 -5.42
CA TYR A 174 -22.43 -12.38 -6.43
C TYR A 174 -23.84 -12.59 -5.87
N ALA A 175 -24.08 -13.66 -5.12
CA ALA A 175 -25.35 -13.84 -4.40
C ALA A 175 -25.60 -12.72 -3.36
N ALA A 176 -24.54 -12.14 -2.79
CA ALA A 176 -24.63 -10.95 -1.93
C ALA A 176 -24.90 -9.65 -2.73
N LEU A 177 -24.39 -9.57 -3.97
CA LEU A 177 -24.61 -8.45 -4.89
C LEU A 177 -26.05 -8.43 -5.42
N ASP A 178 -26.64 -9.58 -5.73
CA ASP A 178 -28.01 -9.71 -6.27
C ASP A 178 -29.07 -9.08 -5.35
N PHE A 179 -28.87 -9.10 -4.02
CA PHE A 179 -29.75 -8.39 -3.06
C PHE A 179 -29.75 -6.84 -3.21
N LYS A 180 -28.78 -6.28 -3.96
CA LYS A 180 -28.68 -4.84 -4.28
C LYS A 180 -28.81 -4.55 -5.79
N ASN A 181 -28.45 -5.51 -6.65
CA ASN A 181 -28.31 -5.32 -8.09
C ASN A 181 -28.45 -6.66 -8.86
N ASP A 182 -29.64 -7.24 -8.80
CA ASP A 182 -30.07 -8.45 -9.54
C ASP A 182 -29.92 -8.37 -11.08
N SER A 183 -29.69 -7.16 -11.60
CA SER A 183 -29.44 -6.88 -13.02
C SER A 183 -27.99 -7.09 -13.45
N TYR A 184 -27.04 -7.20 -12.51
CA TYR A 184 -25.62 -7.28 -12.80
C TYR A 184 -25.24 -8.63 -13.44
N LYS A 185 -24.40 -8.59 -14.47
CA LYS A 185 -23.75 -9.79 -15.05
C LYS A 185 -22.31 -9.47 -15.45
N PRO A 186 -21.33 -10.31 -15.10
CA PRO A 186 -19.95 -10.10 -15.53
C PRO A 186 -19.84 -10.02 -17.06
N GLU A 187 -19.21 -8.95 -17.54
CA GLU A 187 -18.82 -8.83 -18.95
C GLU A 187 -17.65 -9.78 -19.28
N LYS A 188 -17.36 -9.98 -20.56
CA LYS A 188 -16.16 -10.72 -20.98
C LYS A 188 -14.87 -10.04 -20.54
N TRP A 189 -13.86 -10.83 -20.16
CA TRP A 189 -12.51 -10.32 -19.88
C TRP A 189 -11.80 -9.95 -21.17
N THR A 190 -10.97 -8.90 -21.15
CA THR A 190 -10.21 -8.42 -22.30
C THR A 190 -8.71 -8.27 -21.97
N PRO A 191 -7.84 -8.23 -22.97
CA PRO A 191 -6.42 -7.90 -22.79
C PRO A 191 -6.16 -6.55 -22.09
N VAL A 192 -7.12 -5.61 -22.16
CA VAL A 192 -6.98 -4.27 -21.58
C VAL A 192 -7.21 -4.30 -20.07
N ASP A 193 -8.13 -5.14 -19.58
CA ASP A 193 -8.40 -5.30 -18.14
C ASP A 193 -7.13 -5.75 -17.40
N SER A 194 -6.37 -6.70 -17.98
CA SER A 194 -5.08 -7.15 -17.47
C SER A 194 -4.00 -6.07 -17.47
N VAL A 195 -3.92 -5.24 -18.52
CA VAL A 195 -2.94 -4.15 -18.62
C VAL A 195 -3.29 -2.99 -17.69
N ALA A 196 -4.57 -2.73 -17.46
CA ALA A 196 -5.04 -1.65 -16.59
C ALA A 196 -4.66 -1.84 -15.11
N TRP A 197 -4.41 -3.08 -14.67
CA TRP A 197 -3.94 -3.36 -13.31
C TRP A 197 -2.61 -2.68 -12.97
N LEU A 198 -1.70 -2.56 -13.95
CA LEU A 198 -0.42 -1.85 -13.80
C LEU A 198 -0.60 -0.36 -13.42
N LYS A 199 -1.78 0.24 -13.67
CA LYS A 199 -2.10 1.61 -13.29
C LYS A 199 -2.57 1.73 -11.84
N ALA A 200 -3.30 0.74 -11.33
CA ALA A 200 -3.61 0.65 -9.90
C ALA A 200 -2.33 0.43 -9.08
N MET A 201 -1.47 -0.51 -9.51
CA MET A 201 -0.16 -0.73 -8.89
C MET A 201 0.71 0.53 -8.91
N ALA A 202 0.77 1.24 -10.05
CA ALA A 202 1.56 2.45 -10.15
C ALA A 202 1.01 3.58 -9.27
N TRP A 203 -0.31 3.64 -9.05
CA TRP A 203 -0.92 4.64 -8.18
C TRP A 203 -0.52 4.41 -6.72
N ASP A 204 -0.70 3.19 -6.20
CA ASP A 204 -0.31 2.80 -4.83
C ASP A 204 1.20 3.03 -4.58
N LEU A 205 2.04 2.71 -5.57
CA LEU A 205 3.50 2.78 -5.46
C LEU A 205 4.11 4.13 -5.89
N ARG A 206 3.32 5.21 -6.03
CA ARG A 206 3.86 6.57 -6.25
C ARG A 206 4.50 7.11 -4.97
N GLY A 207 5.72 7.66 -5.05
CA GLY A 207 6.44 8.20 -3.89
C GLY A 207 5.96 9.61 -3.50
N ASN A 208 6.71 10.63 -3.93
CA ASN A 208 6.58 12.05 -3.57
C ASN A 208 5.15 12.61 -3.42
N MET A 209 4.19 12.29 -4.30
CA MET A 209 2.90 12.99 -4.38
C MET A 209 2.15 13.15 -3.04
N GLN A 210 2.18 12.18 -2.12
CA GLN A 210 1.50 12.35 -0.83
C GLN A 210 2.23 13.34 0.09
N ASP A 211 3.57 13.34 0.07
CA ASP A 211 4.39 14.29 0.82
C ASP A 211 4.41 15.69 0.19
N GLU A 212 4.30 15.81 -1.14
CA GLU A 212 4.00 17.07 -1.84
C GLU A 212 2.68 17.69 -1.34
N VAL A 213 1.62 16.89 -1.23
CA VAL A 213 0.33 17.31 -0.66
C VAL A 213 0.46 17.66 0.82
N ASP A 214 1.14 16.85 1.62
CA ASP A 214 1.27 17.08 3.06
C ASP A 214 2.09 18.36 3.36
N ARG A 215 3.14 18.65 2.59
CA ARG A 215 3.87 19.92 2.64
C ARG A 215 3.02 21.11 2.22
N ALA A 216 2.24 20.96 1.15
CA ALA A 216 1.35 22.02 0.65
C ALA A 216 0.15 22.31 1.57
N LEU A 217 -0.29 21.32 2.37
CA LEU A 217 -1.29 21.52 3.42
C LEU A 217 -0.68 22.09 4.70
N ALA A 218 0.54 21.67 5.07
CA ALA A 218 1.24 22.13 6.27
C ALA A 218 1.48 23.65 6.31
N SER A 219 1.67 24.29 5.14
CA SER A 219 1.85 25.75 5.01
C SER A 219 0.70 26.59 5.59
N ASN A 220 -0.50 26.01 5.73
CA ASN A 220 -1.66 26.66 6.37
C ASN A 220 -1.43 26.97 7.88
N ARG A 221 -0.35 26.46 8.49
CA ARG A 221 0.02 26.72 9.90
C ARG A 221 1.52 26.81 10.18
N LEU A 222 2.35 26.17 9.36
CA LEU A 222 3.80 26.08 9.57
C LEU A 222 4.54 26.98 8.59
N SER A 223 5.53 27.73 9.08
CA SER A 223 6.47 28.46 8.21
C SER A 223 7.34 27.49 7.40
N ALA A 224 7.91 27.95 6.28
CA ALA A 224 8.79 27.15 5.41
C ALA A 224 9.81 26.32 6.20
N LYS A 225 10.60 27.00 7.05
CA LYS A 225 11.58 26.38 7.95
C LYS A 225 10.98 25.31 8.87
N GLN A 226 9.77 25.50 9.39
CA GLN A 226 9.12 24.49 10.23
C GLN A 226 8.67 23.27 9.42
N ILE A 227 8.42 23.42 8.11
CA ILE A 227 8.16 22.29 7.22
C ILE A 227 9.48 21.58 6.91
N ASP A 228 10.55 22.31 6.57
CA ASP A 228 11.88 21.72 6.35
C ASP A 228 12.39 20.95 7.59
N GLU A 229 12.11 21.43 8.82
CA GLU A 229 12.39 20.72 10.08
C GLU A 229 11.62 19.38 10.25
N LEU A 230 10.57 19.14 9.46
CA LEU A 230 9.80 17.88 9.42
C LEU A 230 10.20 16.95 8.24
N TYR A 231 10.97 17.45 7.28
CA TYR A 231 11.47 16.72 6.10
C TYR A 231 13.01 16.83 6.00
N PRO A 232 13.77 16.24 6.95
CA PRO A 232 15.22 16.31 6.93
C PRO A 232 15.83 15.53 5.74
N SER A 233 17.05 15.89 5.32
CA SER A 233 17.76 15.16 4.25
C SER A 233 18.11 13.72 4.63
N TYR A 234 18.20 12.83 3.64
CA TYR A 234 18.53 11.41 3.86
C TYR A 234 19.89 11.24 4.57
N PRO A 235 20.00 10.39 5.62
CA PRO A 235 21.16 10.34 6.50
C PRO A 235 22.30 9.42 5.98
N TYR A 236 22.86 9.73 4.80
CA TYR A 236 23.93 8.95 4.12
C TYR A 236 25.15 8.62 5.01
N SER A 237 25.44 9.45 6.01
CA SER A 237 26.55 9.23 6.96
C SER A 237 26.35 8.05 7.92
N ARG A 238 25.12 7.53 8.02
CA ARG A 238 24.75 6.40 8.90
C ARG A 238 24.03 5.28 8.16
N ASN A 239 23.11 5.62 7.25
CA ASN A 239 22.28 4.65 6.55
C ASN A 239 22.73 4.56 5.09
N LYS A 240 23.18 3.40 4.62
CA LYS A 240 23.80 3.25 3.28
C LYS A 240 22.78 3.26 2.13
N PRO A 241 23.10 3.90 0.98
CA PRO A 241 22.32 3.74 -0.24
C PRO A 241 22.45 2.30 -0.80
N ILE A 242 21.57 1.94 -1.75
CA ILE A 242 21.56 0.62 -2.40
C ILE A 242 22.88 0.41 -3.17
N VAL A 243 23.14 1.30 -4.12
CA VAL A 243 24.35 1.40 -4.93
C VAL A 243 25.30 2.38 -4.24
N GLN A 244 26.52 1.93 -3.93
CA GLN A 244 27.49 2.69 -3.11
C GLN A 244 28.66 3.25 -3.93
N ASP A 245 28.80 2.81 -5.19
CA ASP A 245 29.88 3.13 -6.11
C ASP A 245 29.32 3.39 -7.52
N GLY A 246 30.06 4.15 -8.33
CA GLY A 246 29.68 4.47 -9.71
C GLY A 246 29.33 5.94 -9.96
N ALA A 247 29.21 6.29 -11.23
CA ALA A 247 28.80 7.61 -11.70
C ALA A 247 28.22 7.54 -13.13
N VAL A 248 27.53 8.59 -13.57
CA VAL A 248 27.12 8.76 -14.98
C VAL A 248 28.28 9.39 -15.77
N ASN A 249 28.59 8.81 -16.92
CA ASN A 249 29.55 9.37 -17.86
C ASN A 249 28.91 10.51 -18.67
N GLU A 250 29.31 11.75 -18.38
CA GLU A 250 28.75 12.99 -18.95
C GLU A 250 28.73 13.03 -20.49
N ALA A 251 29.67 12.34 -21.16
CA ALA A 251 29.79 12.34 -22.61
C ALA A 251 28.88 11.31 -23.31
N THR A 252 28.25 10.40 -22.57
CA THR A 252 27.50 9.26 -23.12
C THR A 252 26.13 9.03 -22.51
N ASP A 253 25.81 9.65 -21.36
CA ASP A 253 24.57 9.40 -20.60
C ASP A 253 24.41 7.89 -20.23
N GLU A 254 25.54 7.23 -19.90
CA GLU A 254 25.60 5.85 -19.40
C GLU A 254 26.14 5.80 -17.95
N PHE A 255 25.54 4.96 -17.10
CA PHE A 255 26.00 4.71 -15.73
C PHE A 255 27.07 3.61 -15.70
N ASP A 256 28.27 3.94 -15.19
CA ASP A 256 29.34 2.98 -14.90
C ASP A 256 29.43 2.75 -13.38
N PRO A 257 29.11 1.54 -12.87
CA PRO A 257 29.24 1.19 -11.45
C PRO A 257 30.69 1.15 -10.94
N LYS A 258 31.69 1.38 -11.79
CA LYS A 258 33.12 1.41 -11.40
C LYS A 258 33.74 2.80 -11.46
N ALA A 259 32.99 3.81 -11.86
CA ALA A 259 33.46 5.20 -11.86
C ALA A 259 33.44 5.81 -10.44
N THR A 260 34.27 6.83 -10.23
CA THR A 260 34.32 7.59 -8.96
C THR A 260 33.86 9.04 -9.19
N PRO A 261 33.03 9.63 -8.30
CA PRO A 261 32.53 11.00 -8.47
C PRO A 261 33.61 12.09 -8.45
N ALA A 262 33.34 13.18 -9.16
CA ALA A 262 34.07 14.45 -9.04
C ALA A 262 33.34 15.40 -8.08
N ALA A 263 34.08 16.11 -7.21
CA ALA A 263 33.49 16.96 -6.18
C ALA A 263 33.16 18.38 -6.67
N SER A 264 32.03 18.92 -6.23
CA SER A 264 31.55 20.29 -6.48
C SER A 264 31.20 21.02 -5.16
N THR A 265 30.91 22.34 -5.22
CA THR A 265 30.80 23.22 -4.04
C THR A 265 29.69 24.27 -4.17
N ASP A 266 28.86 24.42 -3.15
CA ASP A 266 27.65 25.27 -3.14
C ASP A 266 27.84 26.75 -2.74
N GLY A 267 26.81 27.57 -3.03
CA GLY A 267 26.67 28.97 -2.56
C GLY A 267 25.20 29.47 -2.63
N THR A 268 24.79 30.35 -1.71
CA THR A 268 23.36 30.55 -1.35
C THR A 268 22.86 32.00 -1.29
N GLY A 269 21.57 32.23 -1.66
CA GLY A 269 20.63 33.11 -0.91
C GLY A 269 20.09 34.40 -1.56
N GLY A 270 18.86 34.82 -1.16
CA GLY A 270 18.31 36.19 -1.31
C GLY A 270 16.80 36.32 -1.66
N THR A 271 16.02 37.05 -0.83
CA THR A 271 14.55 37.33 -0.98
C THR A 271 14.16 38.74 -0.48
N VAL A 272 12.89 39.20 -0.69
CA VAL A 272 11.97 39.97 0.24
C VAL A 272 11.01 41.02 -0.40
N GLY A 273 9.70 40.95 -0.05
CA GLY A 273 8.75 42.08 0.19
C GLY A 273 7.76 42.54 -0.91
N GLY A 274 6.48 42.95 -0.66
CA GLY A 274 5.60 42.86 0.54
C GLY A 274 4.29 43.73 0.50
N GLY A 275 3.17 43.26 1.15
CA GLY A 275 1.89 43.99 1.48
C GLY A 275 0.74 43.99 0.42
N ALA A 276 -0.55 44.33 0.66
CA ALA A 276 -1.50 44.43 1.81
C ALA A 276 -2.88 45.02 1.30
N THR A 277 -4.12 44.95 1.85
CA THR A 277 -4.91 44.14 2.85
C THR A 277 -6.42 44.57 2.84
N GLY A 278 -7.41 43.68 3.06
CA GLY A 278 -8.84 43.98 3.41
C GLY A 278 -9.91 43.35 2.47
N ALA A 279 -11.02 42.67 2.83
CA ALA A 279 -12.06 42.71 3.91
C ALA A 279 -13.46 43.13 3.35
N ALA A 280 -14.65 42.58 3.69
CA ALA A 280 -15.03 41.48 4.61
C ALA A 280 -16.51 40.97 4.47
N GLN A 281 -16.75 39.70 4.87
CA GLN A 281 -17.92 39.07 5.56
C GLN A 281 -19.37 38.94 4.97
N GLY A 282 -19.97 37.76 5.24
CA GLY A 282 -21.42 37.42 5.22
C GLY A 282 -21.66 35.95 5.63
N VAL A 283 -22.65 35.60 6.48
CA VAL A 283 -22.72 34.28 7.19
C VAL A 283 -24.16 33.73 7.39
N GLN A 284 -24.27 32.43 7.77
CA GLN A 284 -25.43 31.68 8.34
C GLN A 284 -26.45 31.06 7.32
N THR A 285 -27.06 29.87 7.51
CA THR A 285 -27.10 28.89 8.65
C THR A 285 -27.25 27.41 8.18
N GLN A 286 -27.28 26.44 9.10
CA GLN A 286 -27.27 24.97 8.88
C GLN A 286 -28.65 24.29 8.79
N LEU A 287 -28.70 23.10 8.13
CA LEU A 287 -29.52 21.89 8.43
C LEU A 287 -29.24 20.84 7.32
N SER A 288 -28.22 19.96 7.38
CA SER A 288 -27.94 18.82 8.27
C SER A 288 -28.78 17.55 8.03
N SER A 289 -28.08 16.39 7.96
CA SER A 289 -28.56 14.98 7.96
C SER A 289 -29.47 14.49 6.81
N LEU A 290 -28.86 13.94 5.75
CA LEU A 290 -28.94 12.49 5.39
C LEU A 290 -28.06 12.12 4.14
N SER A 291 -26.79 12.54 4.06
CA SER A 291 -25.98 12.29 2.84
C SER A 291 -24.45 12.37 3.03
N LYS A 292 -23.87 11.77 4.08
CA LYS A 292 -22.40 11.73 4.21
C LYS A 292 -21.84 10.42 4.79
N THR A 293 -21.63 9.45 3.90
CA THR A 293 -20.86 8.21 4.12
C THR A 293 -20.36 7.71 2.76
N LEU A 294 -19.57 8.54 2.07
CA LEU A 294 -18.96 8.28 0.75
C LEU A 294 -17.71 9.17 0.60
N ASP A 295 -16.69 8.93 1.43
CA ASP A 295 -15.38 9.59 1.30
C ASP A 295 -14.27 8.52 0.98
N ASP A 296 -14.68 7.35 0.46
CA ASP A 296 -13.95 6.08 0.62
C ASP A 296 -13.30 5.55 -0.68
N VAL A 297 -12.58 6.43 -1.38
CA VAL A 297 -11.68 6.06 -2.49
C VAL A 297 -10.49 5.16 -2.07
N PRO A 298 -9.88 5.31 -0.87
CA PRO A 298 -8.71 4.50 -0.48
C PRO A 298 -9.00 3.01 -0.26
N ALA A 299 -10.21 2.63 0.15
CA ALA A 299 -10.48 1.30 0.71
C ALA A 299 -10.14 0.13 -0.24
N LEU A 300 -10.30 0.32 -1.56
CA LEU A 300 -10.12 -0.72 -2.58
C LEU A 300 -8.74 -0.67 -3.27
N LEU A 301 -7.94 0.36 -2.99
CA LEU A 301 -6.55 0.50 -3.46
C LEU A 301 -5.51 0.33 -2.33
N GLY A 302 -5.95 0.43 -1.07
CA GLY A 302 -5.08 0.64 0.08
C GLY A 302 -4.98 2.13 0.45
N PRO A 303 -4.72 2.48 1.73
CA PRO A 303 -4.34 3.84 2.09
C PRO A 303 -3.03 4.21 1.39
N ASN A 304 -2.95 5.39 0.77
CA ASN A 304 -1.74 5.93 0.14
C ASN A 304 -0.68 6.37 1.18
N GLY A 305 -0.39 5.52 2.17
CA GLY A 305 0.27 5.90 3.40
C GLY A 305 1.78 6.10 3.25
N THR A 306 2.29 7.16 3.86
CA THR A 306 3.72 7.33 4.17
C THR A 306 4.15 6.20 5.10
N GLY A 307 4.67 5.11 4.52
CA GLY A 307 4.96 3.85 5.22
C GLY A 307 4.83 2.59 4.35
N ILE A 308 4.11 2.62 3.22
CA ILE A 308 4.12 1.53 2.24
C ILE A 308 5.56 1.30 1.74
N GLY A 309 5.97 0.03 1.65
CA GLY A 309 7.37 -0.30 1.42
C GLY A 309 7.62 -1.75 1.03
N SER A 310 8.83 -2.23 1.25
CA SER A 310 9.25 -3.63 1.09
C SER A 310 10.63 -3.81 1.70
N ASN A 311 11.08 -5.03 1.96
CA ASN A 311 12.52 -5.33 1.91
C ASN A 311 12.82 -6.30 0.74
N SER A 312 14.07 -6.25 0.28
CA SER A 312 14.64 -7.29 -0.57
C SER A 312 16.16 -7.27 -0.44
N TRP A 313 16.78 -8.43 -0.28
CA TRP A 313 18.24 -8.53 -0.22
C TRP A 313 18.75 -9.84 -0.82
N VAL A 314 19.97 -9.79 -1.33
CA VAL A 314 20.66 -10.96 -1.89
C VAL A 314 22.05 -11.07 -1.29
N VAL A 315 22.43 -12.28 -0.90
CA VAL A 315 23.76 -12.62 -0.37
C VAL A 315 24.44 -13.55 -1.36
N SER A 316 25.67 -13.21 -1.78
CA SER A 316 26.44 -14.02 -2.74
C SER A 316 26.94 -15.35 -2.16
N GLY A 317 27.25 -16.30 -3.04
CA GLY A 317 27.81 -17.61 -2.69
C GLY A 317 29.05 -17.56 -1.77
N LYS A 318 29.80 -16.45 -1.78
CA LYS A 318 30.93 -16.14 -0.88
C LYS A 318 30.55 -16.27 0.60
N TYR A 319 29.32 -15.94 0.98
CA TYR A 319 28.87 -15.88 2.38
C TYR A 319 27.69 -16.80 2.72
N THR A 320 27.13 -17.53 1.76
CA THR A 320 26.04 -18.49 2.03
C THR A 320 26.55 -19.85 2.48
N THR A 321 25.76 -20.64 3.21
CA THR A 321 26.08 -22.04 3.54
C THR A 321 26.00 -22.98 2.34
N THR A 322 25.35 -22.57 1.24
CA THR A 322 25.16 -23.34 0.00
C THR A 322 26.28 -23.13 -1.03
N GLY A 323 27.08 -22.07 -0.90
CA GLY A 323 28.04 -21.66 -1.93
C GLY A 323 27.42 -21.01 -3.17
N LYS A 324 26.10 -20.77 -3.17
CA LYS A 324 25.33 -20.12 -4.24
C LYS A 324 24.41 -19.05 -3.62
N PRO A 325 23.99 -18.02 -4.40
CA PRO A 325 23.19 -16.94 -3.86
C PRO A 325 21.93 -17.38 -3.09
N LEU A 326 21.59 -16.60 -2.08
CA LEU A 326 20.27 -16.61 -1.43
C LEU A 326 19.63 -15.23 -1.62
N LEU A 327 18.40 -15.17 -2.10
CA LEU A 327 17.64 -13.93 -2.34
C LEU A 327 16.36 -13.94 -1.51
N ALA A 328 16.13 -12.93 -0.67
CA ALA A 328 14.89 -12.76 0.08
C ALA A 328 14.13 -11.50 -0.37
N ASN A 329 12.79 -11.54 -0.32
CA ASN A 329 11.92 -10.41 -0.65
C ASN A 329 10.59 -10.49 0.12
N ASP A 330 10.09 -9.35 0.58
CA ASP A 330 8.85 -9.17 1.31
C ASP A 330 8.22 -7.78 1.04
N PRO A 331 7.34 -7.62 0.03
CA PRO A 331 6.61 -6.37 -0.23
C PRO A 331 5.64 -6.01 0.90
N HIS A 332 5.76 -4.81 1.48
CA HIS A 332 4.92 -4.30 2.56
C HIS A 332 3.75 -3.48 2.00
N LEU A 333 2.57 -4.09 1.95
CA LEU A 333 1.36 -3.51 1.34
C LEU A 333 0.18 -3.55 2.32
N ALA A 334 -0.92 -2.89 1.99
CA ALA A 334 -2.15 -2.89 2.78
C ALA A 334 -2.70 -4.33 2.98
N PRO A 335 -3.12 -4.73 4.20
CA PRO A 335 -3.63 -6.07 4.45
C PRO A 335 -5.02 -6.25 3.85
N GLN A 336 -5.17 -7.21 2.92
CA GLN A 336 -6.43 -7.52 2.26
C GLN A 336 -6.72 -9.02 2.18
N LEU A 337 -8.00 -9.36 1.99
CA LEU A 337 -8.50 -10.74 1.92
C LEU A 337 -9.40 -10.92 0.69
N PRO A 338 -9.04 -11.77 -0.30
CA PRO A 338 -7.76 -12.47 -0.42
C PRO A 338 -6.54 -11.52 -0.50
N SER A 339 -5.34 -12.03 -0.22
CA SER A 339 -4.09 -11.29 -0.38
C SER A 339 -3.96 -10.77 -1.82
N VAL A 340 -3.36 -9.60 -1.98
CA VAL A 340 -3.14 -8.98 -3.30
C VAL A 340 -2.38 -9.92 -4.25
N TRP A 341 -1.48 -10.75 -3.70
CA TRP A 341 -0.74 -11.77 -4.44
C TRP A 341 -1.53 -13.07 -4.58
N TYR A 342 -1.43 -13.65 -5.77
CA TYR A 342 -1.68 -15.05 -6.09
C TYR A 342 -0.32 -15.71 -6.38
N GLN A 343 -0.09 -17.00 -6.08
CA GLN A 343 1.18 -17.68 -6.40
C GLN A 343 0.93 -18.89 -7.30
N MET A 344 1.86 -19.19 -8.22
CA MET A 344 1.77 -20.32 -9.15
C MET A 344 3.11 -20.69 -9.79
N GLY A 345 3.16 -21.84 -10.44
CA GLY A 345 4.17 -22.21 -11.45
C GLY A 345 3.58 -22.28 -12.87
N LEU A 346 4.39 -21.86 -13.84
CA LEU A 346 4.08 -21.80 -15.27
C LEU A 346 5.20 -22.50 -16.06
N HIS A 347 4.93 -23.73 -16.48
CA HIS A 347 5.91 -24.64 -17.05
C HIS A 347 5.55 -25.06 -18.49
N CYS A 348 6.49 -24.85 -19.40
CA CYS A 348 6.53 -25.53 -20.67
C CYS A 348 6.98 -26.98 -20.45
N LYS A 349 6.22 -27.97 -20.95
CA LYS A 349 6.56 -29.40 -20.87
C LYS A 349 7.95 -29.73 -21.45
N GLN A 350 8.44 -28.88 -22.35
CA GLN A 350 9.84 -28.85 -22.78
C GLN A 350 10.26 -27.39 -22.99
N VAL A 351 11.19 -26.90 -22.16
CA VAL A 351 11.78 -25.56 -22.31
C VAL A 351 12.55 -25.47 -23.63
N SER A 352 12.19 -24.48 -24.45
CA SER A 352 12.71 -24.30 -25.82
C SER A 352 12.55 -22.85 -26.26
N SER A 353 13.08 -22.49 -27.44
CA SER A 353 12.81 -21.17 -28.05
C SER A 353 11.35 -20.97 -28.47
N ALA A 354 10.58 -22.05 -28.63
CA ALA A 354 9.14 -22.00 -28.94
C ALA A 354 8.26 -21.93 -27.68
N CYS A 355 8.72 -22.51 -26.56
CA CYS A 355 8.07 -22.45 -25.26
C CYS A 355 9.15 -22.21 -24.17
N PRO A 356 9.48 -20.95 -23.85
CA PRO A 356 10.65 -20.59 -23.03
C PRO A 356 10.38 -20.49 -21.52
N TYR A 357 9.20 -20.87 -21.05
CA TYR A 357 8.75 -20.69 -19.66
C TYR A 357 9.02 -21.92 -18.80
N ASP A 358 9.71 -21.73 -17.68
CA ASP A 358 9.75 -22.65 -16.55
C ASP A 358 9.95 -21.79 -15.29
N THR A 359 8.87 -21.13 -14.85
CA THR A 359 8.92 -20.03 -13.89
C THR A 359 7.85 -20.18 -12.82
N ALA A 360 8.19 -19.83 -11.58
CA ALA A 360 7.26 -19.83 -10.47
C ALA A 360 7.38 -18.55 -9.64
N GLY A 361 6.28 -18.13 -9.03
CA GLY A 361 6.28 -16.99 -8.12
C GLY A 361 4.92 -16.34 -7.94
N PHE A 362 4.98 -15.13 -7.42
CA PHE A 362 3.83 -14.29 -7.13
C PHE A 362 3.41 -13.49 -8.36
N THR A 363 2.12 -13.45 -8.58
CA THR A 363 1.41 -12.84 -9.71
C THR A 363 0.13 -12.17 -9.18
N PHE A 364 -0.62 -11.50 -10.05
CA PHE A 364 -1.93 -10.96 -9.71
C PHE A 364 -3.02 -11.77 -10.41
N SER A 365 -4.09 -12.08 -9.67
CA SER A 365 -5.36 -12.48 -10.26
C SER A 365 -5.83 -11.39 -11.23
N GLY A 366 -5.93 -11.74 -12.52
CA GLY A 366 -6.24 -10.81 -13.60
C GLY A 366 -5.05 -10.47 -14.52
N MET A 367 -3.81 -10.80 -14.15
CA MET A 367 -2.61 -10.43 -14.93
C MET A 367 -1.72 -11.66 -15.22
N PRO A 368 -1.45 -12.00 -16.50
CA PRO A 368 -0.61 -13.16 -16.85
C PRO A 368 0.88 -12.99 -16.52
N GLY A 369 1.57 -14.12 -16.33
CA GLY A 369 2.99 -14.18 -15.97
C GLY A 369 3.27 -13.97 -14.47
N VAL A 370 4.52 -14.21 -14.05
CA VAL A 370 5.03 -14.00 -12.69
C VAL A 370 5.60 -12.58 -12.56
N VAL A 371 5.37 -11.92 -11.42
CA VAL A 371 5.89 -10.56 -11.15
C VAL A 371 7.11 -10.60 -10.25
N ILE A 372 7.11 -11.47 -9.22
CA ILE A 372 8.23 -11.68 -8.29
C ILE A 372 8.45 -13.19 -8.10
N GLY A 373 9.68 -13.68 -8.18
CA GLY A 373 9.97 -15.09 -7.98
C GLY A 373 11.26 -15.56 -8.67
N HIS A 374 11.16 -16.64 -9.44
CA HIS A 374 12.30 -17.20 -10.16
C HIS A 374 11.88 -18.01 -11.40
N ASN A 375 12.87 -18.36 -12.21
CA ASN A 375 12.77 -19.40 -13.23
C ASN A 375 13.86 -20.45 -13.01
N GLN A 376 14.16 -21.29 -14.00
CA GLN A 376 15.20 -22.31 -13.94
C GLN A 376 16.64 -21.76 -13.87
N ASP A 377 16.86 -20.52 -14.35
CA ASP A 377 18.19 -19.90 -14.49
C ASP A 377 18.46 -18.82 -13.41
N ILE A 378 17.46 -17.97 -13.12
CA ILE A 378 17.59 -16.74 -12.31
C ILE A 378 16.45 -16.57 -11.29
N SER A 379 16.66 -15.71 -10.29
CA SER A 379 15.63 -15.20 -9.38
C SER A 379 15.66 -13.67 -9.30
N TRP A 380 14.50 -13.06 -9.08
CA TRP A 380 14.36 -11.61 -8.94
C TRP A 380 13.36 -11.22 -7.86
N GLY A 381 13.65 -10.11 -7.18
CA GLY A 381 12.77 -9.46 -6.20
C GLY A 381 12.55 -7.99 -6.53
N MET A 382 11.56 -7.37 -5.88
CA MET A 382 11.20 -5.97 -6.08
C MET A 382 11.01 -5.22 -4.76
N THR A 383 11.39 -3.94 -4.72
CA THR A 383 10.87 -2.97 -3.73
C THR A 383 10.45 -1.69 -4.44
N ASN A 384 9.60 -0.87 -3.82
CA ASN A 384 9.40 0.49 -4.32
C ASN A 384 10.74 1.25 -4.38
N LEU A 385 10.99 1.94 -5.49
CA LEU A 385 12.13 2.85 -5.67
C LEU A 385 11.87 4.19 -4.96
N GLY A 386 10.61 4.59 -4.81
CA GLY A 386 10.22 5.93 -4.33
C GLY A 386 10.35 7.03 -5.39
N ALA A 387 10.64 6.64 -6.63
CA ALA A 387 10.92 7.55 -7.75
C ALA A 387 9.83 8.62 -7.91
N ASP A 388 10.27 9.85 -8.11
CA ASP A 388 9.41 11.01 -8.29
C ASP A 388 8.93 11.11 -9.75
N VAL A 389 7.91 10.31 -10.04
CA VAL A 389 7.35 10.10 -11.40
C VAL A 389 6.11 10.96 -11.70
N SER A 390 5.83 11.93 -10.84
CA SER A 390 4.64 12.79 -10.88
C SER A 390 4.93 14.21 -10.41
N ASP A 391 4.17 15.17 -10.90
CA ASP A 391 4.07 16.50 -10.28
C ASP A 391 2.60 16.90 -10.24
N LEU A 392 2.19 17.54 -9.15
CA LEU A 392 1.00 18.38 -9.18
C LEU A 392 1.35 19.72 -9.84
N TYR A 393 0.53 20.16 -10.78
CA TYR A 393 0.63 21.47 -11.40
C TYR A 393 -0.52 22.35 -10.94
N LEU A 394 -0.18 23.50 -10.37
CA LEU A 394 -1.13 24.50 -9.92
C LEU A 394 -1.47 25.43 -11.09
N GLU A 395 -2.64 25.19 -11.69
CA GLU A 395 -3.14 25.87 -12.88
C GLU A 395 -3.96 27.10 -12.49
N LYS A 396 -3.76 28.22 -13.20
CA LYS A 396 -4.64 29.41 -13.11
C LYS A 396 -5.81 29.22 -14.08
N VAL A 397 -7.04 29.22 -13.61
CA VAL A 397 -8.21 28.82 -14.40
C VAL A 397 -9.29 29.91 -14.49
N THR A 398 -10.01 29.91 -15.60
CA THR A 398 -11.32 30.56 -15.77
C THR A 398 -12.37 29.49 -16.11
N ALA A 399 -13.60 29.89 -16.46
CA ALA A 399 -14.61 28.95 -16.93
C ALA A 399 -14.25 28.33 -18.31
N GLU A 400 -13.51 29.07 -19.13
CA GLU A 400 -13.22 28.75 -20.54
C GLU A 400 -11.86 28.05 -20.75
N GLY A 401 -10.91 28.22 -19.84
CA GLY A 401 -9.54 27.75 -20.03
C GLY A 401 -8.61 28.01 -18.85
N TYR A 402 -7.31 27.91 -19.12
CA TYR A 402 -6.23 28.15 -18.16
C TYR A 402 -5.17 29.09 -18.74
N LEU A 403 -4.42 29.77 -17.87
CA LEU A 403 -3.33 30.66 -18.28
C LEU A 403 -2.04 29.84 -18.52
N TYR A 404 -1.37 30.07 -19.64
CA TYR A 404 -0.06 29.50 -19.95
C TYR A 404 0.82 30.50 -20.72
N ASP A 405 2.02 30.79 -20.22
CA ASP A 405 2.95 31.80 -20.75
C ASP A 405 2.27 33.15 -21.09
N GLY A 406 1.39 33.60 -20.19
CA GLY A 406 0.65 34.87 -20.31
C GLY A 406 -0.54 34.84 -21.29
N LYS A 407 -0.89 33.68 -21.85
CA LYS A 407 -2.00 33.51 -22.81
C LYS A 407 -3.09 32.62 -22.22
N GLN A 408 -4.35 32.91 -22.53
CA GLN A 408 -5.45 32.02 -22.21
C GLN A 408 -5.48 30.85 -23.21
N VAL A 409 -5.46 29.62 -22.71
CA VAL A 409 -5.51 28.39 -23.49
C VAL A 409 -6.77 27.61 -23.11
N PRO A 410 -7.62 27.19 -24.06
CA PRO A 410 -8.82 26.43 -23.73
C PRO A 410 -8.46 25.04 -23.15
N PHE A 411 -9.31 24.52 -22.28
CA PHE A 411 -9.18 23.14 -21.82
C PHE A 411 -9.39 22.17 -22.97
N THR A 412 -8.64 21.07 -22.98
CA THR A 412 -9.13 19.85 -23.64
C THR A 412 -10.20 19.25 -22.74
N THR A 413 -11.42 19.09 -23.25
CA THR A 413 -12.54 18.51 -22.49
C THR A 413 -12.97 17.18 -23.09
N ARG A 414 -13.50 16.30 -22.23
CA ARG A 414 -14.30 15.14 -22.64
C ARG A 414 -15.48 14.97 -21.70
N GLU A 415 -16.59 14.48 -22.22
CA GLU A 415 -17.70 13.97 -21.41
C GLU A 415 -17.51 12.46 -21.19
N GLU A 416 -17.67 12.01 -19.96
CA GLU A 416 -17.72 10.59 -19.57
C GLU A 416 -19.10 10.31 -18.96
N THR A 417 -19.71 9.18 -19.32
CA THR A 417 -21.01 8.75 -18.74
C THR A 417 -20.79 7.60 -17.77
N ILE A 418 -20.98 7.88 -16.49
CA ILE A 418 -20.98 6.90 -15.40
C ILE A 418 -22.37 6.26 -15.34
N LYS A 419 -22.46 4.95 -15.56
CA LYS A 419 -23.70 4.18 -15.38
C LYS A 419 -23.85 3.79 -13.90
N VAL A 420 -25.06 3.84 -13.35
CA VAL A 420 -25.30 3.64 -11.92
C VAL A 420 -26.36 2.58 -11.69
N ALA A 421 -26.02 1.50 -10.99
CA ALA A 421 -26.97 0.46 -10.62
C ALA A 421 -28.12 1.01 -9.76
N GLY A 422 -29.35 0.56 -10.05
CA GLY A 422 -30.58 1.04 -9.40
C GLY A 422 -30.90 2.53 -9.64
N GLY A 423 -30.17 3.23 -10.52
CA GLY A 423 -30.25 4.69 -10.65
C GLY A 423 -30.21 5.20 -12.08
N LYS A 424 -30.15 6.54 -12.21
CA LYS A 424 -29.85 7.22 -13.48
C LYS A 424 -28.35 7.40 -13.63
N SER A 425 -27.84 7.17 -14.83
CA SER A 425 -26.47 7.52 -15.22
C SER A 425 -26.15 8.99 -14.95
N ARG A 426 -24.87 9.29 -14.70
CA ARG A 426 -24.34 10.64 -14.47
C ARG A 426 -23.35 10.97 -15.58
N THR A 427 -23.52 12.13 -16.22
CA THR A 427 -22.49 12.68 -17.10
C THR A 427 -21.54 13.53 -16.27
N ILE A 428 -20.24 13.36 -16.48
CA ILE A 428 -19.21 14.25 -15.95
C ILE A 428 -18.43 14.88 -17.10
N THR A 429 -18.02 16.13 -16.94
CA THR A 429 -16.97 16.73 -17.77
C THR A 429 -15.63 16.49 -17.07
N VAL A 430 -14.65 16.03 -17.84
CA VAL A 430 -13.24 16.00 -17.44
C VAL A 430 -12.51 17.11 -18.17
N ARG A 431 -11.85 18.00 -17.42
CA ARG A 431 -10.97 19.05 -17.95
C ARG A 431 -9.52 18.57 -17.97
N THR A 432 -8.75 19.02 -18.96
CA THR A 432 -7.35 18.62 -19.14
C THR A 432 -6.54 19.79 -19.70
N THR A 433 -5.43 20.11 -19.04
CA THR A 433 -4.44 21.10 -19.48
C THR A 433 -3.32 20.44 -20.28
N ASN A 434 -2.30 21.20 -20.67
CA ASN A 434 -1.06 20.66 -21.23
C ASN A 434 -0.18 19.93 -20.20
N ASN A 435 -0.49 20.02 -18.90
CA ASN A 435 0.18 19.28 -17.84
C ASN A 435 -0.58 18.00 -17.47
N GLY A 436 -1.91 18.00 -17.43
CA GLY A 436 -2.66 16.77 -17.17
C GLY A 436 -4.17 16.97 -16.96
N PRO A 437 -4.91 15.91 -16.60
CA PRO A 437 -6.28 16.05 -16.11
C PRO A 437 -6.30 16.91 -14.84
N ILE A 438 -7.31 17.77 -14.72
CA ILE A 438 -7.57 18.50 -13.47
C ILE A 438 -8.23 17.53 -12.50
N ILE A 439 -7.52 17.19 -11.42
CA ILE A 439 -7.97 16.20 -10.43
C ILE A 439 -8.61 16.86 -9.19
N SER A 440 -8.33 18.14 -8.92
CA SER A 440 -9.10 18.93 -7.93
C SER A 440 -10.57 19.15 -8.34
N ASP A 441 -10.96 18.81 -9.58
CA ASP A 441 -12.37 18.76 -10.01
C ASP A 441 -13.13 17.57 -9.38
N ARG A 442 -12.43 16.67 -8.68
CA ARG A 442 -12.92 15.40 -8.11
C ARG A 442 -12.39 15.07 -6.71
N ASP A 443 -11.68 15.99 -6.07
CA ASP A 443 -10.97 15.74 -4.81
C ASP A 443 -10.91 17.02 -3.95
N ASP A 444 -11.53 16.97 -2.76
CA ASP A 444 -11.64 18.09 -1.81
C ASP A 444 -10.31 18.44 -1.12
N GLU A 445 -9.38 17.49 -0.99
CA GLU A 445 -8.06 17.74 -0.40
C GLU A 445 -7.17 18.46 -1.41
N LEU A 446 -7.17 18.02 -2.67
CA LEU A 446 -6.46 18.67 -3.77
C LEU A 446 -7.10 20.01 -4.16
N ALA A 447 -8.41 20.18 -3.99
CA ALA A 447 -9.06 21.49 -4.07
C ALA A 447 -8.63 22.42 -2.91
N SER A 448 -8.29 21.88 -1.73
CA SER A 448 -7.73 22.63 -0.61
C SER A 448 -6.25 23.01 -0.87
N VAL A 449 -5.46 22.11 -1.46
CA VAL A 449 -4.11 22.39 -1.98
C VAL A 449 -4.15 23.52 -3.00
N GLY A 450 -5.05 23.46 -4.00
CA GLY A 450 -5.18 24.51 -5.03
C GLY A 450 -5.46 25.92 -4.49
N LYS A 451 -6.03 26.03 -3.29
CA LYS A 451 -6.36 27.28 -2.60
C LYS A 451 -5.22 27.84 -1.73
N SER A 452 -4.30 26.98 -1.27
CA SER A 452 -3.33 27.33 -0.20
C SER A 452 -1.86 26.98 -0.48
N ALA A 453 -1.57 26.21 -1.53
CA ALA A 453 -0.20 25.79 -1.85
C ALA A 453 0.72 26.98 -2.22
N PRO A 454 1.96 27.01 -1.70
CA PRO A 454 2.99 27.97 -2.11
C PRO A 454 3.32 27.87 -3.61
N VAL A 455 3.93 28.93 -4.18
CA VAL A 455 4.21 29.01 -5.63
C VAL A 455 5.62 29.51 -5.89
N GLY A 456 6.58 28.61 -5.69
CA GLY A 456 8.00 28.85 -5.88
C GLY A 456 8.79 27.59 -5.53
N SER A 457 10.12 27.69 -5.53
CA SER A 457 11.02 26.63 -5.04
C SER A 457 11.26 26.73 -3.51
N GLY A 458 10.22 27.13 -2.77
CA GLY A 458 10.27 27.37 -1.32
C GLY A 458 8.95 27.98 -0.84
N ALA A 459 8.55 27.66 0.40
CA ALA A 459 7.26 28.06 0.95
C ALA A 459 7.17 29.54 1.40
N ASP A 460 8.22 30.35 1.16
CA ASP A 460 8.20 31.80 1.33
C ASP A 460 7.41 32.53 0.23
N ASP A 461 7.25 31.93 -0.95
CA ASP A 461 6.34 32.40 -2.02
C ASP A 461 4.88 32.04 -1.67
N VAL A 462 4.37 32.69 -0.62
CA VAL A 462 2.98 32.55 -0.15
C VAL A 462 2.01 32.93 -1.26
N ALA A 463 1.11 32.00 -1.59
CA ALA A 463 -0.02 32.27 -2.47
C ALA A 463 -0.91 33.37 -1.87
N PRO A 464 -1.07 34.55 -2.53
CA PRO A 464 -2.13 35.49 -2.13
C PRO A 464 -3.49 34.82 -2.38
N ASP A 465 -4.48 35.07 -1.51
CA ASP A 465 -5.78 34.37 -1.52
C ASP A 465 -6.38 34.27 -2.94
N ARG A 466 -6.78 33.05 -3.29
CA ARG A 466 -6.99 32.59 -4.66
C ARG A 466 -8.45 32.37 -5.01
N GLY A 467 -9.32 32.27 -4.01
CA GLY A 467 -10.70 31.83 -4.19
C GLY A 467 -10.78 30.56 -5.03
N ASP A 468 -11.65 30.57 -6.05
CA ASP A 468 -11.82 29.44 -6.98
C ASP A 468 -11.11 29.67 -8.34
N GLY A 469 -10.16 30.61 -8.42
CA GLY A 469 -9.42 30.94 -9.66
C GLY A 469 -8.26 30.00 -10.02
N TYR A 470 -8.10 28.91 -9.27
CA TYR A 470 -6.98 27.97 -9.40
C TYR A 470 -7.45 26.52 -9.25
N ALA A 471 -6.75 25.59 -9.90
CA ALA A 471 -7.03 24.16 -9.86
C ALA A 471 -5.74 23.34 -9.89
N VAL A 472 -5.79 22.09 -9.44
CA VAL A 472 -4.65 21.16 -9.45
C VAL A 472 -4.81 20.13 -10.58
N ALA A 473 -3.90 20.18 -11.55
CA ALA A 473 -3.72 19.15 -12.56
C ALA A 473 -2.62 18.17 -12.14
N LEU A 474 -2.74 16.90 -12.51
CA LEU A 474 -1.70 15.90 -12.22
C LEU A 474 -1.00 15.44 -13.51
N LYS A 475 0.31 15.62 -13.54
CA LYS A 475 1.18 15.10 -14.58
C LYS A 475 1.89 13.87 -14.04
N TRP A 476 1.67 12.72 -14.67
CA TRP A 476 2.12 11.44 -14.13
C TRP A 476 2.52 10.50 -15.24
N THR A 477 3.69 9.87 -15.12
CA THR A 477 4.26 9.05 -16.19
C THR A 477 3.38 7.85 -16.55
N ALA A 478 2.65 7.28 -15.59
CA ALA A 478 1.74 6.17 -15.87
C ALA A 478 0.50 6.55 -16.69
N LEU A 479 0.19 7.84 -16.86
CA LEU A 479 -0.81 8.32 -17.83
C LEU A 479 -0.25 8.40 -19.27
N THR A 480 1.06 8.18 -19.45
CA THR A 480 1.71 8.02 -20.76
C THR A 480 1.75 6.54 -21.14
N PRO A 481 1.43 6.15 -22.38
CA PRO A 481 1.56 4.77 -22.83
C PRO A 481 3.01 4.25 -22.84
N SER A 482 3.22 3.12 -22.17
CA SER A 482 4.50 2.48 -21.87
C SER A 482 4.56 0.98 -22.25
N ASN A 483 5.68 0.31 -21.93
CA ASN A 483 5.98 -1.07 -22.30
C ASN A 483 5.96 -2.08 -21.12
N THR A 484 5.58 -1.72 -19.89
CA THR A 484 5.84 -2.55 -18.68
C THR A 484 5.40 -4.02 -18.82
N MET A 485 4.29 -4.31 -19.51
CA MET A 485 3.82 -5.70 -19.69
C MET A 485 4.78 -6.57 -20.54
N ASP A 486 5.52 -5.97 -21.49
CA ASP A 486 6.59 -6.67 -22.20
C ASP A 486 7.76 -7.00 -21.26
N SER A 487 8.07 -6.12 -20.30
CA SER A 487 9.10 -6.39 -19.28
C SER A 487 8.73 -7.56 -18.37
N VAL A 488 7.46 -7.70 -17.95
CA VAL A 488 7.01 -8.82 -17.10
C VAL A 488 7.30 -10.16 -17.79
N PHE A 489 6.87 -10.32 -19.05
CA PHE A 489 7.15 -11.53 -19.83
C PHE A 489 8.65 -11.72 -20.14
N GLY A 490 9.40 -10.61 -20.30
CA GLY A 490 10.86 -10.63 -20.44
C GLY A 490 11.56 -11.21 -19.21
N LEU A 491 11.25 -10.72 -18.00
CA LEU A 491 11.83 -11.19 -16.74
C LEU A 491 11.60 -12.69 -16.52
N ASN A 492 10.40 -13.19 -16.86
CA ASN A 492 10.04 -14.61 -16.73
C ASN A 492 10.93 -15.55 -17.57
N THR A 493 11.55 -15.03 -18.64
CA THR A 493 12.32 -15.82 -19.63
C THR A 493 13.80 -15.46 -19.68
N ALA A 494 14.24 -14.48 -18.87
CA ALA A 494 15.63 -14.05 -18.77
C ALA A 494 16.51 -15.13 -18.13
N LYS A 495 17.74 -15.28 -18.65
CA LYS A 495 18.64 -16.40 -18.30
C LYS A 495 19.94 -15.98 -17.60
N ASN A 496 20.16 -14.69 -17.51
CA ASN A 496 21.38 -14.06 -17.01
C ASN A 496 21.10 -12.57 -16.79
N PHE A 497 22.06 -11.87 -16.19
CA PHE A 497 21.92 -10.46 -15.82
C PHE A 497 21.78 -9.53 -17.04
N SER A 498 22.30 -9.90 -18.22
CA SER A 498 22.13 -9.12 -19.46
C SER A 498 20.69 -9.18 -19.96
N ASP A 499 20.09 -10.37 -20.00
CA ASP A 499 18.68 -10.55 -20.36
C ASP A 499 17.74 -9.90 -19.33
N PHE A 500 18.07 -10.00 -18.03
CA PHE A 500 17.36 -9.33 -16.95
C PHE A 500 17.39 -7.81 -17.11
N ARG A 501 18.58 -7.20 -17.28
CA ARG A 501 18.71 -5.75 -17.54
C ARG A 501 18.03 -5.33 -18.84
N LYS A 502 18.03 -6.18 -19.87
CA LYS A 502 17.32 -5.93 -21.13
C LYS A 502 15.82 -5.87 -20.91
N ALA A 503 15.23 -6.80 -20.16
CA ALA A 503 13.82 -6.76 -19.79
C ALA A 503 13.50 -5.53 -18.94
N ALA A 504 14.31 -5.25 -17.91
CA ALA A 504 14.11 -4.12 -16.99
C ALA A 504 13.98 -2.75 -17.68
N ARG A 505 14.62 -2.54 -18.84
CA ARG A 505 14.51 -1.30 -19.63
C ARG A 505 13.10 -0.97 -20.12
N ASP A 506 12.22 -1.98 -20.22
CA ASP A 506 10.81 -1.79 -20.58
C ASP A 506 9.91 -1.58 -19.34
N PHE A 507 10.42 -1.74 -18.11
CA PHE A 507 9.70 -1.59 -16.84
C PHE A 507 9.53 -0.10 -16.47
N ALA A 508 8.74 0.62 -17.26
CA ALA A 508 8.60 2.08 -17.16
C ALA A 508 7.87 2.54 -15.89
N VAL A 509 6.78 1.85 -15.52
CA VAL A 509 5.89 2.19 -14.40
C VAL A 509 5.27 0.94 -13.76
N PRO A 510 5.13 0.87 -12.41
CA PRO A 510 5.83 1.69 -11.42
C PRO A 510 7.35 1.53 -11.51
N SER A 511 8.11 2.52 -11.03
CA SER A 511 9.56 2.38 -10.89
C SER A 511 9.87 1.55 -9.64
N GLN A 512 10.58 0.43 -9.79
CA GLN A 512 10.81 -0.55 -8.72
C GLN A 512 12.29 -0.94 -8.68
N ASN A 513 12.88 -0.95 -7.50
CA ASN A 513 14.22 -1.51 -7.27
C ASN A 513 14.21 -3.01 -7.62
N LEU A 514 14.82 -3.39 -8.75
CA LEU A 514 14.89 -4.79 -9.18
C LEU A 514 16.19 -5.40 -8.68
N ILE A 515 16.09 -6.41 -7.81
CA ILE A 515 17.24 -7.19 -7.31
C ILE A 515 17.31 -8.55 -8.02
N TYR A 516 18.51 -9.08 -8.18
CA TYR A 516 18.80 -10.24 -9.04
C TYR A 516 19.75 -11.24 -8.35
N ALA A 517 19.51 -12.53 -8.62
CA ALA A 517 20.45 -13.62 -8.36
C ALA A 517 20.39 -14.69 -9.46
N ASP A 518 21.47 -15.46 -9.65
CA ASP A 518 21.43 -16.62 -10.57
C ASP A 518 22.14 -17.88 -10.08
N THR A 519 21.82 -18.97 -10.78
CA THR A 519 22.39 -20.32 -10.59
C THR A 519 23.88 -20.41 -10.95
N GLN A 520 24.45 -19.46 -11.72
CA GLN A 520 25.89 -19.44 -11.98
C GLN A 520 26.65 -18.92 -10.75
N GLY A 521 26.08 -17.94 -10.05
CA GLY A 521 26.53 -17.44 -8.75
C GLY A 521 26.49 -15.93 -8.60
N ASN A 522 25.98 -15.21 -9.60
CA ASN A 522 25.99 -13.75 -9.61
C ASN A 522 24.87 -13.17 -8.74
N ILE A 523 25.10 -11.94 -8.28
CA ILE A 523 24.11 -11.08 -7.61
C ILE A 523 24.12 -9.70 -8.25
N GLY A 524 22.98 -9.02 -8.34
CA GLY A 524 22.92 -7.72 -9.01
C GLY A 524 21.67 -6.89 -8.70
N TYR A 525 21.66 -5.68 -9.23
CA TYR A 525 20.59 -4.70 -9.06
C TYR A 525 20.45 -3.81 -10.31
N GLN A 526 19.23 -3.35 -10.59
CA GLN A 526 18.92 -2.31 -11.59
C GLN A 526 17.78 -1.42 -11.06
N ALA A 527 17.94 -0.11 -11.21
CA ALA A 527 16.86 0.88 -11.19
C ALA A 527 16.24 1.00 -12.60
N PRO A 528 14.97 0.64 -12.84
CA PRO A 528 14.24 0.98 -14.05
C PRO A 528 13.25 2.12 -13.78
N GLY A 529 12.78 2.76 -14.85
CA GLY A 529 11.62 3.64 -14.75
C GLY A 529 11.66 4.84 -15.67
N GLN A 530 10.48 5.35 -16.02
CA GLN A 530 10.33 6.57 -16.81
C GLN A 530 10.31 7.80 -15.88
N ILE A 531 11.48 8.22 -15.39
CA ILE A 531 11.62 9.32 -14.41
C ILE A 531 11.84 10.66 -15.16
N PRO A 532 11.08 11.74 -14.85
CA PRO A 532 11.16 13.02 -15.55
C PRO A 532 12.39 13.84 -15.15
N VAL A 533 12.94 14.60 -16.09
CA VAL A 533 13.99 15.61 -15.84
C VAL A 533 13.35 16.99 -15.87
N ARG A 534 13.46 17.72 -14.76
CA ARG A 534 12.89 19.06 -14.57
C ARG A 534 13.90 20.14 -14.92
N SER A 535 13.46 21.17 -15.66
CA SER A 535 14.28 22.37 -15.94
C SER A 535 14.21 23.41 -14.81
N LYS A 536 13.17 23.34 -13.98
CA LYS A 536 12.94 24.15 -12.79
C LYS A 536 11.95 23.41 -11.89
N GLY A 537 12.11 23.54 -10.57
CA GLY A 537 11.31 22.81 -9.57
C GLY A 537 11.96 21.49 -9.20
N ASP A 538 11.81 21.11 -7.94
CA ASP A 538 12.39 19.94 -7.29
C ASP A 538 11.36 18.81 -7.05
N GLY A 539 10.07 19.09 -7.27
CA GLY A 539 8.96 18.16 -7.02
C GLY A 539 8.35 18.30 -5.61
N ARG A 540 8.96 19.08 -4.70
CA ARG A 540 8.51 19.13 -3.29
C ARG A 540 7.21 19.91 -3.07
N TYR A 541 6.80 20.75 -4.02
CA TYR A 541 5.59 21.57 -3.99
C TYR A 541 4.94 21.70 -5.38
N PRO A 542 3.61 21.91 -5.48
CA PRO A 542 2.90 22.02 -6.75
C PRO A 542 3.48 23.05 -7.72
N ALA A 543 3.93 22.56 -8.88
CA ALA A 543 4.59 23.33 -9.92
C ALA A 543 3.67 24.39 -10.54
N PRO A 544 4.12 25.64 -10.77
CA PRO A 544 3.32 26.67 -11.43
C PRO A 544 2.96 26.32 -12.89
N GLY A 545 1.71 25.89 -13.13
CA GLY A 545 1.25 25.38 -14.44
C GLY A 545 1.30 26.39 -15.58
N TRP A 546 1.22 27.68 -15.25
CA TRP A 546 1.23 28.79 -16.21
C TRP A 546 2.61 29.23 -16.70
N ASP A 547 3.70 28.61 -16.23
CA ASP A 547 5.09 28.98 -16.54
C ASP A 547 5.82 27.79 -17.15
N SER A 548 6.06 27.84 -18.46
CA SER A 548 6.62 26.73 -19.24
C SER A 548 7.99 26.24 -18.78
N ARG A 549 8.71 27.00 -17.94
CA ARG A 549 10.01 26.62 -17.37
C ARG A 549 9.93 25.45 -16.37
N TYR A 550 8.76 25.20 -15.78
CA TYR A 550 8.52 24.03 -14.91
C TYR A 550 8.08 22.77 -15.67
N LYS A 551 8.01 22.82 -17.00
CA LYS A 551 7.67 21.66 -17.82
C LYS A 551 8.84 20.66 -17.84
N TRP A 552 8.53 19.37 -17.69
CA TRP A 552 9.45 18.26 -17.96
C TRP A 552 10.15 18.42 -19.33
N SER A 553 11.47 18.25 -19.36
CA SER A 553 12.30 18.47 -20.54
C SER A 553 12.60 17.17 -21.31
N LYS A 554 13.18 16.19 -20.62
CA LYS A 554 13.40 14.79 -21.05
C LYS A 554 12.98 13.82 -19.95
N TYR A 555 13.11 12.53 -20.20
CA TYR A 555 13.18 11.51 -19.14
C TYR A 555 14.65 11.11 -18.94
N ILE A 556 14.99 10.55 -17.77
CA ILE A 556 16.33 9.98 -17.54
C ILE A 556 16.55 8.82 -18.53
N PRO A 557 17.68 8.79 -19.29
CA PRO A 557 18.01 7.67 -20.16
C PRO A 557 18.10 6.36 -19.39
N GLN A 558 17.55 5.26 -19.91
CA GLN A 558 17.63 3.94 -19.25
C GLN A 558 19.07 3.40 -19.14
N SER A 559 20.01 3.96 -19.91
CA SER A 559 21.45 3.75 -19.79
C SER A 559 22.07 4.45 -18.57
N ALA A 560 21.52 5.59 -18.15
CA ALA A 560 21.99 6.40 -17.04
C ALA A 560 21.42 5.97 -15.68
N LEU A 561 20.45 5.04 -15.63
CA LEU A 561 19.86 4.61 -14.35
C LEU A 561 20.79 3.65 -13.58
N PRO A 562 20.95 3.81 -12.25
CA PRO A 562 21.89 3.03 -11.45
C PRO A 562 21.68 1.51 -11.55
N TRP A 563 22.79 0.77 -11.57
CA TRP A 563 22.83 -0.68 -11.61
C TRP A 563 24.15 -1.18 -11.04
N GLU A 564 24.18 -2.39 -10.50
CA GLU A 564 25.43 -3.03 -10.06
C GLU A 564 25.39 -4.55 -10.25
N LEU A 565 26.56 -5.18 -10.31
CA LEU A 565 26.76 -6.62 -10.51
C LEU A 565 27.97 -7.08 -9.69
N ASN A 566 27.77 -8.07 -8.83
CA ASN A 566 28.80 -8.69 -7.99
C ASN A 566 29.69 -7.68 -7.22
N PRO A 567 29.13 -6.74 -6.44
CA PRO A 567 29.93 -5.80 -5.66
C PRO A 567 30.78 -6.52 -4.60
N ASP A 568 31.98 -6.00 -4.30
CA ASP A 568 32.98 -6.67 -3.43
C ASP A 568 32.49 -6.98 -2.00
N ARG A 569 31.59 -6.14 -1.49
CA ARG A 569 30.86 -6.34 -0.23
C ARG A 569 30.07 -7.66 -0.21
N GLY A 570 29.69 -8.18 -1.38
CA GLY A 570 29.16 -9.52 -1.61
C GLY A 570 27.70 -9.73 -1.19
N PHE A 571 26.97 -8.65 -0.95
CA PHE A 571 25.52 -8.63 -0.74
C PHE A 571 24.93 -7.30 -1.24
N ILE A 572 23.64 -7.28 -1.55
CA ILE A 572 22.89 -6.05 -1.91
C ILE A 572 21.62 -6.02 -1.05
N VAL A 573 21.27 -4.84 -0.51
CA VAL A 573 20.07 -4.61 0.31
C VAL A 573 19.29 -3.43 -0.26
N THR A 574 17.99 -3.62 -0.48
CA THR A 574 17.04 -2.54 -0.75
C THR A 574 15.86 -2.66 0.21
N ALA A 575 15.50 -1.54 0.82
CA ALA A 575 14.37 -1.40 1.73
C ALA A 575 13.73 -0.01 1.60
N ASN A 576 13.57 0.45 0.35
CA ASN A 576 13.07 1.78 -0.04
C ASN A 576 13.98 2.97 0.34
N GLN A 577 15.24 2.71 0.69
CA GLN A 577 16.22 3.75 0.97
C GLN A 577 16.81 4.35 -0.32
N ALA A 578 17.55 5.46 -0.18
CA ALA A 578 18.27 6.12 -1.28
C ALA A 578 18.96 5.12 -2.23
N VAL A 579 18.69 5.25 -3.54
CA VAL A 579 19.31 4.36 -4.55
C VAL A 579 20.82 4.56 -4.61
N ILE A 580 21.27 5.81 -4.55
CA ILE A 580 22.65 6.24 -4.77
C ILE A 580 22.84 7.62 -4.09
N ASP A 581 24.09 8.04 -3.80
CA ASP A 581 24.37 9.36 -3.22
C ASP A 581 24.14 10.46 -4.28
N GLU A 582 23.35 11.49 -3.95
CA GLU A 582 23.07 12.66 -4.80
C GLU A 582 24.34 13.34 -5.36
N LYS A 583 25.47 13.30 -4.64
CA LYS A 583 26.76 13.88 -5.07
C LYS A 583 27.52 13.01 -6.05
N SER A 584 27.09 11.76 -6.22
CA SER A 584 27.63 10.81 -7.19
C SER A 584 26.79 10.69 -8.47
N TYR A 585 25.58 11.27 -8.48
CA TYR A 585 24.58 10.99 -9.49
C TYR A 585 23.85 12.26 -9.98
N PRO A 586 24.03 12.68 -11.25
CA PRO A 586 23.62 14.01 -11.72
C PRO A 586 22.12 14.18 -12.01
N TYR A 587 21.30 13.15 -11.79
CA TYR A 587 19.86 13.19 -12.06
C TYR A 587 19.06 12.98 -10.76
N PRO A 588 18.14 13.89 -10.38
CA PRO A 588 17.29 13.67 -9.22
C PRO A 588 16.36 12.48 -9.48
N LEU A 589 16.31 11.54 -8.53
CA LEU A 589 15.42 10.37 -8.56
C LEU A 589 14.18 10.59 -7.69
N THR A 590 14.38 11.11 -6.49
CA THR A 590 13.41 11.67 -5.54
C THR A 590 14.20 12.34 -4.40
N ASP A 591 13.57 13.22 -3.62
CA ASP A 591 14.09 13.66 -2.32
C ASP A 591 13.41 12.89 -1.16
N ASP A 592 12.17 12.44 -1.35
CA ASP A 592 11.36 11.70 -0.37
C ASP A 592 11.68 10.20 -0.38
N TRP A 593 12.87 9.86 0.12
CA TRP A 593 13.29 8.49 0.36
C TRP A 593 12.71 7.93 1.68
N GLY A 594 12.59 6.60 1.78
CA GLY A 594 12.58 5.97 3.09
C GLY A 594 13.92 6.22 3.78
N TYR A 595 13.94 6.58 5.07
CA TYR A 595 15.14 7.12 5.71
C TYR A 595 16.20 6.05 6.00
N GLY A 596 15.88 4.78 5.76
CA GLY A 596 16.84 3.68 5.69
C GLY A 596 17.09 2.99 7.03
N ALA A 597 16.17 3.10 7.98
CA ALA A 597 16.27 2.35 9.23
C ALA A 597 16.26 0.82 8.98
N ARG A 598 15.34 0.36 8.11
CA ARG A 598 15.22 -1.06 7.72
C ARG A 598 16.44 -1.56 6.93
N SER A 599 16.89 -0.81 5.91
CA SER A 599 18.05 -1.21 5.10
C SER A 599 19.34 -1.29 5.91
N GLN A 600 19.57 -0.33 6.81
CA GLN A 600 20.74 -0.37 7.67
C GLN A 600 20.64 -1.53 8.68
N ARG A 601 19.47 -1.77 9.28
CA ARG A 601 19.26 -2.93 10.17
C ARG A 601 19.53 -4.28 9.49
N ILE A 602 19.08 -4.46 8.25
CA ILE A 602 19.37 -5.67 7.45
C ILE A 602 20.88 -5.77 7.16
N THR A 603 21.52 -4.65 6.82
CA THR A 603 22.97 -4.58 6.57
C THR A 603 23.76 -4.99 7.81
N ASP A 604 23.46 -4.41 8.97
CA ASP A 604 24.08 -4.74 10.26
C ASP A 604 23.92 -6.23 10.62
N LEU A 605 22.75 -6.82 10.33
CA LEU A 605 22.48 -8.24 10.56
C LEU A 605 23.28 -9.15 9.63
N ILE A 606 23.39 -8.80 8.33
CA ILE A 606 24.22 -9.52 7.37
C ILE A 606 25.70 -9.42 7.76
N GLU A 607 26.21 -8.22 8.01
CA GLU A 607 27.61 -7.99 8.40
C GLU A 607 27.98 -8.74 9.68
N SER A 608 27.09 -8.72 10.69
CA SER A 608 27.24 -9.51 11.92
C SER A 608 27.30 -11.03 11.67
N LYS A 609 26.47 -11.55 10.75
CA LYS A 609 26.41 -12.99 10.40
C LYS A 609 27.59 -13.48 9.56
N ILE A 610 28.19 -12.63 8.73
CA ILE A 610 29.33 -12.99 7.85
C ILE A 610 30.70 -12.70 8.48
N LYS A 611 30.71 -11.97 9.62
CA LYS A 611 31.91 -11.62 10.36
C LYS A 611 32.73 -12.87 10.74
N ASP A 612 34.05 -12.70 10.80
CA ASP A 612 35.01 -13.72 11.24
C ASP A 612 34.92 -15.07 10.47
N GLY A 613 34.38 -15.05 9.25
CA GLY A 613 34.20 -16.23 8.38
C GLY A 613 32.82 -16.88 8.43
N GLY A 614 31.86 -16.28 9.14
CA GLY A 614 30.49 -16.76 9.27
C GLY A 614 29.73 -16.92 7.95
N LYS A 615 28.62 -17.67 7.99
CA LYS A 615 27.83 -18.04 6.81
C LYS A 615 26.33 -17.91 7.09
N ILE A 616 25.58 -17.50 6.06
CA ILE A 616 24.13 -17.31 6.08
C ILE A 616 23.43 -18.50 5.40
N SER A 617 22.49 -19.13 6.10
CA SER A 617 21.62 -20.19 5.59
C SER A 617 20.25 -19.67 5.15
N THR A 618 19.44 -20.52 4.52
CA THR A 618 18.02 -20.23 4.23
C THR A 618 17.24 -19.93 5.51
N ASP A 619 17.56 -20.58 6.63
CA ASP A 619 16.94 -20.34 7.95
C ASP A 619 17.36 -18.98 8.54
N ASP A 620 18.60 -18.55 8.30
CA ASP A 620 19.06 -17.20 8.69
C ASP A 620 18.33 -16.11 7.90
N MET A 621 18.15 -16.28 6.58
CA MET A 621 17.40 -15.32 5.74
C MET A 621 15.94 -15.17 6.21
N GLN A 622 15.28 -16.29 6.56
CA GLN A 622 13.95 -16.30 7.16
C GLN A 622 13.92 -15.66 8.55
N SER A 623 14.98 -15.85 9.35
CA SER A 623 15.11 -15.23 10.67
C SER A 623 15.32 -13.71 10.58
N LEU A 624 16.12 -13.24 9.62
CA LEU A 624 16.33 -11.81 9.34
C LEU A 624 15.03 -11.12 8.94
N GLN A 625 14.17 -11.77 8.16
CA GLN A 625 12.82 -11.28 7.82
C GLN A 625 11.92 -11.01 9.04
N MET A 626 12.22 -11.61 10.19
CA MET A 626 11.44 -11.49 11.42
C MET A 626 12.07 -10.56 12.48
N ASP A 627 13.19 -9.88 12.17
CA ASP A 627 13.81 -8.94 13.12
C ASP A 627 12.89 -7.75 13.43
N ASN A 628 12.53 -7.61 14.71
CA ASN A 628 11.53 -6.66 15.20
C ASN A 628 12.14 -5.51 16.04
N SER A 629 13.47 -5.30 15.92
CA SER A 629 14.24 -4.26 16.61
C SER A 629 13.71 -2.85 16.36
N SER A 630 13.53 -2.06 17.43
CA SER A 630 13.12 -0.65 17.33
C SER A 630 14.31 0.31 17.48
N GLU A 631 14.76 0.91 16.36
CA GLU A 631 15.89 1.87 16.38
C GLU A 631 15.54 3.20 17.08
N ILE A 632 14.27 3.60 17.06
CA ILE A 632 13.81 4.77 17.85
C ILE A 632 13.78 4.47 19.34
N ALA A 633 13.50 3.23 19.75
CA ALA A 633 13.53 2.84 21.16
C ALA A 633 14.95 2.90 21.74
N LYS A 634 15.96 2.45 20.99
CA LYS A 634 17.38 2.59 21.34
C LYS A 634 17.81 4.04 21.52
N LEU A 635 17.28 4.96 20.68
CA LEU A 635 17.56 6.39 20.77
C LEU A 635 16.86 7.04 21.98
N LEU A 636 15.57 6.75 22.18
CA LEU A 636 14.70 7.52 23.07
C LEU A 636 14.66 7.00 24.51
N THR A 637 14.75 5.69 24.73
CA THR A 637 14.71 5.08 26.07
C THR A 637 15.77 5.63 27.03
N PRO A 638 17.04 5.88 26.63
CA PRO A 638 18.05 6.51 27.49
C PRO A 638 17.75 7.96 27.90
N TYR A 639 16.73 8.61 27.32
CA TYR A 639 16.18 9.88 27.82
C TYR A 639 14.98 9.63 28.73
N LEU A 640 14.05 8.74 28.33
CA LEU A 640 12.88 8.37 29.15
C LEU A 640 13.27 7.89 30.55
N LEU A 641 14.32 7.08 30.67
CA LEU A 641 14.80 6.56 31.97
C LEU A 641 15.53 7.60 32.85
N LYS A 642 15.94 8.75 32.31
CA LYS A 642 16.58 9.83 33.08
C LYS A 642 15.59 10.77 33.74
N ILE A 643 14.32 10.70 33.36
CA ILE A 643 13.26 11.59 33.85
C ILE A 643 12.73 11.08 35.19
N ASP A 644 12.80 11.92 36.22
CA ASP A 644 12.40 11.58 37.59
C ASP A 644 10.85 11.62 37.76
N ILE A 645 10.19 10.51 37.41
CA ILE A 645 8.73 10.38 37.51
C ILE A 645 8.32 10.17 38.97
N LYS A 646 7.79 11.22 39.60
CA LYS A 646 7.28 11.21 40.99
C LYS A 646 5.96 10.47 41.20
N ASP A 647 5.24 10.13 40.13
CA ASP A 647 4.00 9.37 40.19
C ASP A 647 4.32 7.87 40.07
N ASP A 648 4.25 7.13 41.19
CA ASP A 648 4.51 5.69 41.25
C ASP A 648 3.65 4.89 40.24
N TYR A 649 2.43 5.35 39.93
CA TYR A 649 1.57 4.67 38.97
C TYR A 649 2.14 4.70 37.55
N VAL A 650 2.86 5.77 37.22
CA VAL A 650 3.49 6.01 35.90
C VAL A 650 4.92 5.46 35.92
N ARG A 651 5.65 5.61 37.02
CA ARG A 651 6.98 5.05 37.21
C ARG A 651 6.98 3.52 37.17
N GLN A 652 5.91 2.86 37.60
CA GLN A 652 5.73 1.41 37.40
C GLN A 652 5.85 1.01 35.91
N ALA A 653 5.36 1.85 34.99
CA ALA A 653 5.44 1.59 33.55
C ALA A 653 6.78 2.03 32.95
N GLN A 654 7.34 3.16 33.40
CA GLN A 654 8.70 3.57 33.06
C GLN A 654 9.73 2.45 33.31
N LYS A 655 9.56 1.70 34.42
CA LYS A 655 10.42 0.57 34.78
C LYS A 655 10.43 -0.60 33.79
N LEU A 656 9.40 -0.78 32.97
CA LEU A 656 9.42 -1.80 31.91
C LEU A 656 10.57 -1.59 30.92
N LEU A 657 11.04 -0.35 30.79
CA LEU A 657 12.10 0.03 29.87
C LEU A 657 13.51 -0.17 30.46
N GLU A 658 13.66 -0.48 31.76
CA GLU A 658 14.97 -0.63 32.43
C GLU A 658 15.72 -1.91 31.99
N SER A 659 15.01 -2.95 31.57
CA SER A 659 15.57 -4.25 31.16
C SER A 659 15.11 -4.73 29.78
N TRP A 660 14.59 -3.82 28.95
CA TRP A 660 14.14 -4.14 27.60
C TRP A 660 15.28 -4.05 26.59
N ASP A 661 15.35 -5.03 25.70
CA ASP A 661 16.31 -5.21 24.62
C ASP A 661 15.89 -4.55 23.29
N TYR A 662 14.76 -3.83 23.30
CA TYR A 662 14.18 -3.08 22.18
C TYR A 662 13.52 -3.95 21.09
N THR A 663 13.24 -5.23 21.35
CA THR A 663 12.41 -6.08 20.47
C THR A 663 10.92 -5.77 20.60
N GLN A 664 10.17 -5.91 19.51
CA GLN A 664 8.73 -5.68 19.48
C GLN A 664 7.94 -6.99 19.38
N ASP A 665 8.20 -7.91 20.32
CA ASP A 665 7.50 -9.19 20.43
C ASP A 665 6.03 -9.01 20.85
N SER A 666 5.15 -9.91 20.39
CA SER A 666 3.69 -9.74 20.50
C SER A 666 3.16 -9.89 21.93
N ASP A 667 3.94 -10.50 22.83
CA ASP A 667 3.73 -10.59 24.28
C ASP A 667 4.40 -9.46 25.07
N SER A 668 5.29 -8.65 24.46
CA SER A 668 6.10 -7.64 25.16
C SER A 668 5.27 -6.48 25.72
N ALA A 669 5.20 -6.40 27.05
CA ALA A 669 4.64 -5.26 27.79
C ALA A 669 5.47 -3.98 27.61
N ALA A 670 6.80 -4.12 27.47
CA ALA A 670 7.72 -3.00 27.31
C ALA A 670 7.56 -2.33 25.94
N ALA A 671 7.44 -3.11 24.86
CA ALA A 671 7.14 -2.60 23.52
C ALA A 671 5.77 -1.91 23.47
N ALA A 672 4.75 -2.48 24.12
CA ALA A 672 3.44 -1.84 24.25
C ALA A 672 3.53 -0.45 24.91
N TYR A 673 4.24 -0.35 26.05
CA TYR A 673 4.43 0.93 26.72
C TYR A 673 5.27 1.91 25.89
N PHE A 674 6.37 1.45 25.31
CA PHE A 674 7.22 2.29 24.47
C PHE A 674 6.45 2.88 23.27
N ASN A 675 5.71 2.06 22.52
CA ASN A 675 4.98 2.53 21.35
C ASN A 675 3.85 3.51 21.72
N ALA A 676 3.22 3.33 22.89
CA ALA A 676 2.31 4.34 23.44
C ALA A 676 3.02 5.64 23.85
N VAL A 677 4.24 5.59 24.40
CA VAL A 677 5.05 6.78 24.69
C VAL A 677 5.52 7.47 23.41
N TRP A 678 5.92 6.71 22.38
CA TRP A 678 6.32 7.22 21.06
C TRP A 678 5.17 7.98 20.41
N ARG A 679 4.00 7.34 20.30
CA ARG A 679 2.74 7.94 19.82
C ARG A 679 2.42 9.25 20.54
N ASN A 680 2.40 9.24 21.87
CA ASN A 680 2.03 10.44 22.64
C ASN A 680 3.12 11.53 22.58
N THR A 681 4.40 11.16 22.42
CA THR A 681 5.49 12.12 22.17
C THR A 681 5.27 12.84 20.84
N LEU A 682 4.96 12.10 19.77
CA LEU A 682 4.72 12.66 18.44
C LEU A 682 3.48 13.57 18.38
N LYS A 683 2.35 13.14 18.98
CA LYS A 683 1.13 13.95 19.03
C LYS A 683 1.36 15.26 19.78
N LEU A 684 1.99 15.23 20.96
CA LEU A 684 2.27 16.44 21.75
C LEU A 684 3.34 17.35 21.11
N ALA A 685 4.40 16.77 20.54
CA ALA A 685 5.51 17.55 19.99
C ALA A 685 5.14 18.19 18.63
N PHE A 686 4.43 17.46 17.76
CA PHE A 686 4.16 17.86 16.38
C PHE A 686 2.67 17.83 16.03
N GLY A 687 1.99 16.71 16.29
CA GLY A 687 0.63 16.45 15.81
C GLY A 687 -0.40 17.51 16.20
N ASP A 688 -0.38 17.99 17.46
CA ASP A 688 -1.30 19.01 17.96
C ASP A 688 -1.07 20.41 17.33
N LYS A 689 0.03 20.59 16.59
CA LYS A 689 0.41 21.83 15.89
C LYS A 689 0.11 21.79 14.40
N LEU A 690 -0.16 20.59 13.85
CA LEU A 690 -0.49 20.41 12.44
C LEU A 690 -1.88 20.97 12.08
N PRO A 691 -2.09 21.42 10.83
CA PRO A 691 -3.42 21.81 10.34
C PRO A 691 -4.42 20.65 10.44
N LYS A 692 -5.69 20.99 10.63
CA LYS A 692 -6.80 20.02 10.70
C LYS A 692 -6.87 19.12 9.47
N GLU A 693 -6.41 19.60 8.33
CA GLU A 693 -6.22 18.87 7.08
C GLU A 693 -5.34 17.60 7.26
N LEU A 694 -4.29 17.65 8.09
CA LEU A 694 -3.38 16.52 8.32
C LEU A 694 -3.72 15.69 9.58
N ARG A 695 -4.67 16.13 10.41
CA ARG A 695 -5.03 15.48 11.68
C ARG A 695 -6.24 14.56 11.54
N VAL A 696 -6.29 13.53 12.39
CA VAL A 696 -7.31 12.47 12.38
C VAL A 696 -8.73 13.04 12.43
N LYS A 697 -9.60 12.50 11.57
CA LYS A 697 -11.02 12.83 11.38
C LYS A 697 -11.75 12.90 12.73
N GLY A 698 -12.16 14.11 13.11
CA GLY A 698 -12.88 14.36 14.37
C GLY A 698 -12.01 14.62 15.62
N GLU A 699 -10.68 14.57 15.55
CA GLU A 699 -9.84 15.04 16.67
C GLU A 699 -9.87 16.57 16.75
N CYS A 700 -10.59 17.10 17.74
CA CYS A 700 -10.88 18.54 17.85
C CYS A 700 -10.03 19.25 18.91
N LEU A 701 -9.16 20.14 18.45
CA LEU A 701 -8.30 20.96 19.31
C LEU A 701 -8.83 22.39 19.43
N ARG A 702 -8.43 23.10 20.48
CA ARG A 702 -8.54 24.57 20.54
C ARG A 702 -7.20 25.17 20.16
N VAL A 703 -7.20 25.98 19.10
CA VAL A 703 -6.00 26.45 18.42
C VAL A 703 -6.18 27.88 17.94
N ARG A 704 -5.08 28.57 17.65
CA ARG A 704 -5.12 29.86 16.94
C ARG A 704 -5.72 29.66 15.54
N PRO A 705 -6.47 30.66 15.01
CA PRO A 705 -6.90 30.68 13.62
C PRO A 705 -5.69 30.61 12.67
N ALA A 706 -5.91 30.17 11.43
CA ALA A 706 -4.87 30.16 10.40
C ALA A 706 -4.75 31.54 9.70
N ASP A 707 -5.85 32.29 9.68
CA ASP A 707 -5.98 33.66 9.16
C ASP A 707 -5.45 34.70 10.17
N ASP A 708 -4.17 34.58 10.57
CA ASP A 708 -3.57 35.37 11.67
C ASP A 708 -3.17 36.81 11.27
N SER A 709 -4.01 37.46 10.47
CA SER A 709 -3.80 38.82 9.91
C SER A 709 -4.35 39.97 10.77
N GLY A 710 -4.81 39.67 11.99
CA GLY A 710 -5.34 40.64 12.95
C GLY A 710 -4.85 40.38 14.37
N PRO A 711 -5.22 41.21 15.36
CA PRO A 711 -4.80 41.04 16.75
C PRO A 711 -5.09 39.63 17.28
N LEU A 712 -4.11 39.07 17.99
CA LEU A 712 -4.21 37.74 18.61
C LEU A 712 -5.12 37.76 19.83
N GLU A 713 -5.29 38.92 20.45
CA GLU A 713 -6.05 39.17 21.67
C GLU A 713 -7.50 39.56 21.39
N ASP A 714 -8.44 39.10 22.23
CA ASP A 714 -9.75 39.70 22.35
C ASP A 714 -9.68 41.04 23.11
N LEU A 715 -10.81 41.78 23.17
CA LEU A 715 -10.90 43.06 23.90
C LEU A 715 -10.67 42.94 25.42
N ASN A 716 -10.49 41.72 25.94
CA ASN A 716 -10.20 41.42 27.34
C ASN A 716 -8.75 40.92 27.55
N GLY A 717 -7.92 40.89 26.51
CA GLY A 717 -6.52 40.45 26.55
C GLY A 717 -6.29 38.94 26.47
N ASN A 718 -7.29 38.14 26.07
CA ASN A 718 -7.17 36.68 25.94
C ASN A 718 -6.91 36.28 24.49
N THR A 719 -6.04 35.28 24.26
CA THR A 719 -5.79 34.78 22.90
C THR A 719 -7.06 34.22 22.23
N ARG A 720 -7.35 34.67 21.02
CA ARG A 720 -8.43 34.21 20.14
C ARG A 720 -8.20 32.76 19.73
N LEU A 721 -8.92 31.81 20.35
CA LEU A 721 -8.81 30.37 20.07
C LEU A 721 -10.09 29.78 19.45
N VAL A 722 -10.00 29.32 18.21
CA VAL A 722 -11.05 28.56 17.48
C VAL A 722 -10.98 27.07 17.80
N ARG A 723 -12.06 26.33 17.51
CA ARG A 723 -12.11 24.86 17.63
C ARG A 723 -11.99 24.21 16.25
N GLU A 724 -10.88 23.51 16.00
CA GLU A 724 -10.64 22.82 14.73
C GLU A 724 -10.57 21.30 14.90
N CYS A 725 -11.49 20.60 14.23
CA CYS A 725 -11.52 19.15 14.15
C CYS A 725 -10.76 18.65 12.92
N GLY A 726 -9.92 17.62 13.10
CA GLY A 726 -9.20 16.97 12.02
C GLY A 726 -10.13 16.41 10.93
N LYS A 727 -9.60 16.27 9.72
CA LYS A 727 -10.33 15.89 8.50
C LYS A 727 -9.97 14.50 7.96
N ARG A 728 -8.71 14.09 8.09
CA ARG A 728 -8.12 12.97 7.35
C ARG A 728 -8.25 11.64 8.11
N ASP A 729 -8.41 10.55 7.37
CA ASP A 729 -8.65 9.23 7.96
C ASP A 729 -7.42 8.66 8.73
N PRO A 730 -7.62 7.75 9.70
CA PRO A 730 -6.62 7.51 10.76
C PRO A 730 -5.29 6.90 10.30
N ASP A 731 -5.31 6.13 9.23
CA ASP A 731 -4.14 5.50 8.59
C ASP A 731 -3.31 6.48 7.76
N MET A 732 -3.94 7.55 7.28
CA MET A 732 -3.35 8.61 6.43
C MET A 732 -2.92 9.87 7.20
N ALA A 733 -3.31 10.01 8.46
CA ALA A 733 -3.07 11.21 9.27
C ALA A 733 -1.60 11.33 9.74
N GLN A 734 -1.11 12.56 9.90
CA GLN A 734 0.22 12.85 10.43
C GLN A 734 0.19 13.24 11.91
N PRO A 735 1.26 12.97 12.69
CA PRO A 735 2.47 12.23 12.34
C PRO A 735 2.24 10.70 12.26
N ASP A 736 2.60 10.08 11.13
CA ASP A 736 2.56 8.62 10.95
C ASP A 736 3.45 7.87 11.96
N GLY A 737 4.56 8.48 12.38
CA GLY A 737 5.50 7.96 13.37
C GLY A 737 6.56 6.97 12.86
N GLY A 738 6.77 6.90 11.55
CA GLY A 738 7.79 6.06 10.92
C GLY A 738 9.20 6.65 10.84
N ASP A 739 10.06 6.09 9.99
CA ASP A 739 11.50 6.39 10.03
C ASP A 739 11.90 7.84 9.66
N ARG A 740 11.08 8.56 8.89
CA ARG A 740 11.13 10.04 8.79
C ARG A 740 11.09 10.71 10.17
N TRP A 741 10.09 10.35 10.99
CA TRP A 741 9.90 10.92 12.32
C TRP A 741 11.01 10.52 13.29
N TYR A 742 11.70 9.41 13.03
CA TYR A 742 12.90 9.04 13.80
C TYR A 742 13.99 10.08 13.58
N GLU A 743 14.19 10.56 12.35
CA GLU A 743 15.20 11.59 12.05
C GLU A 743 14.77 13.00 12.45
N VAL A 744 13.48 13.36 12.28
CA VAL A 744 12.91 14.60 12.84
C VAL A 744 13.21 14.67 14.34
N VAL A 745 12.87 13.62 15.11
CA VAL A 745 13.17 13.57 16.54
C VAL A 745 14.67 13.51 16.83
N ARG A 746 15.46 12.76 16.06
CA ARG A 746 16.93 12.67 16.24
C ARG A 746 17.63 14.01 16.07
N SER A 747 17.14 14.88 15.19
CA SER A 747 17.67 16.23 15.00
C SER A 747 17.48 17.11 16.26
N ILE A 748 16.30 17.04 16.90
CA ILE A 748 15.95 17.92 18.03
C ILE A 748 16.15 17.30 19.43
N ILE A 749 16.35 15.98 19.57
CA ILE A 749 16.41 15.30 20.89
C ILE A 749 17.56 15.81 21.77
N LYS A 750 18.64 16.33 21.17
CA LYS A 750 19.80 16.87 21.89
C LYS A 750 19.57 18.30 22.41
N ASP A 751 18.64 19.06 21.83
CA ASP A 751 18.25 20.39 22.34
C ASP A 751 16.98 20.29 23.19
N PRO A 752 17.08 20.32 24.53
CA PRO A 752 15.91 20.28 25.38
C PRO A 752 15.03 21.54 25.30
N LYS A 753 15.51 22.65 24.72
CA LYS A 753 14.80 23.94 24.63
C LYS A 753 14.15 24.20 23.27
N ASN A 754 14.28 23.27 22.32
CA ASN A 754 13.69 23.39 20.98
C ASN A 754 12.18 23.66 21.05
N ASN A 755 11.65 24.45 20.11
CA ASN A 755 10.24 24.87 20.12
C ASN A 755 9.25 23.72 19.87
N TRP A 756 9.66 22.64 19.21
CA TRP A 756 8.83 21.44 19.07
C TRP A 756 8.56 20.75 20.42
N TRP A 757 9.43 20.91 21.42
CA TRP A 757 9.19 20.38 22.77
C TRP A 757 8.23 21.20 23.64
N LYS A 758 7.72 22.33 23.14
CA LYS A 758 6.82 23.21 23.90
C LYS A 758 5.36 22.92 23.56
N THR A 759 4.48 22.90 24.56
CA THR A 759 3.02 22.73 24.37
C THR A 759 2.25 23.86 25.06
N GLU A 760 1.10 24.26 24.49
CA GLU A 760 0.22 25.23 25.16
C GLU A 760 -0.49 24.59 26.36
N GLY A 761 -0.53 25.30 27.49
CA GLY A 761 -1.14 24.82 28.72
C GLY A 761 -2.62 25.14 28.84
N THR A 762 -3.30 24.47 29.77
CA THR A 762 -4.61 24.92 30.27
C THR A 762 -4.44 25.59 31.64
N ARG A 763 -5.42 26.40 32.07
CA ARG A 763 -5.44 27.05 33.39
C ARG A 763 -5.17 26.09 34.57
N ASN A 764 -5.50 24.81 34.42
CA ASN A 764 -5.40 23.79 35.48
C ASN A 764 -4.31 22.74 35.22
N LYS A 765 -3.61 22.80 34.08
CA LYS A 765 -2.48 21.91 33.71
C LYS A 765 -1.48 22.69 32.84
N PRO A 766 -0.29 23.06 33.35
CA PRO A 766 0.70 23.77 32.55
C PRO A 766 1.18 22.91 31.37
N GLY A 767 1.48 23.57 30.26
CA GLY A 767 2.13 22.95 29.10
C GLY A 767 3.60 22.65 29.39
N ALA A 768 4.23 21.87 28.51
CA ALA A 768 5.66 21.59 28.58
C ALA A 768 6.45 22.81 28.09
N THR A 769 7.54 23.13 28.77
CA THR A 769 8.49 24.20 28.41
C THR A 769 9.76 23.66 27.74
N ASN A 770 10.00 22.35 27.86
CA ASN A 770 11.21 21.65 27.42
C ASN A 770 10.94 20.16 27.16
N ARG A 771 11.92 19.48 26.53
CA ARG A 771 11.86 18.05 26.15
C ARG A 771 11.44 17.15 27.30
N ASP A 772 12.06 17.29 28.46
CA ASP A 772 11.90 16.33 29.55
C ASP A 772 10.52 16.47 30.23
N GLU A 773 9.95 17.69 30.23
CA GLU A 773 8.55 17.92 30.59
C GLU A 773 7.57 17.30 29.57
N LEU A 774 7.83 17.41 28.26
CA LEU A 774 6.98 16.81 27.23
C LEU A 774 7.04 15.28 27.28
N LEU A 775 8.23 14.69 27.38
CA LEU A 775 8.40 13.23 27.53
C LEU A 775 7.75 12.72 28.83
N ALA A 776 7.80 13.50 29.92
CA ALA A 776 7.04 13.19 31.13
C ALA A 776 5.51 13.28 30.93
N GLN A 777 5.02 14.20 30.10
CA GLN A 777 3.59 14.26 29.71
C GLN A 777 3.21 13.06 28.83
N ALA A 778 4.04 12.69 27.86
CA ALA A 778 3.83 11.52 27.00
C ALA A 778 3.80 10.21 27.81
N MET A 779 4.70 10.03 28.79
CA MET A 779 4.69 8.87 29.69
C MET A 779 3.41 8.78 30.55
N ARG A 780 2.87 9.92 31.01
CA ARG A 780 1.58 9.97 31.73
C ARG A 780 0.40 9.65 30.81
N ALA A 781 0.41 10.16 29.58
CA ALA A 781 -0.62 9.91 28.59
C ALA A 781 -0.64 8.42 28.18
N ALA A 782 0.51 7.86 27.80
CA ALA A 782 0.70 6.46 27.47
C ALA A 782 0.22 5.51 28.59
N ARG A 783 0.59 5.78 29.86
CA ARG A 783 0.11 4.98 30.99
C ARG A 783 -1.41 5.03 31.12
N SER A 784 -2.02 6.20 30.94
CA SER A 784 -3.47 6.39 31.00
C SER A 784 -4.19 5.67 29.86
N GLU A 785 -3.64 5.75 28.65
CA GLU A 785 -4.18 5.15 27.43
C GLU A 785 -4.14 3.61 27.48
N LEU A 786 -3.01 3.02 27.87
CA LEU A 786 -2.89 1.58 28.02
C LEU A 786 -3.70 1.04 29.21
N THR A 787 -3.92 1.85 30.25
CA THR A 787 -4.88 1.51 31.32
C THR A 787 -6.29 1.32 30.76
N ALA A 788 -6.72 2.17 29.81
CA ALA A 788 -8.03 2.10 29.18
C ALA A 788 -8.13 0.99 28.11
N LYS A 789 -7.05 0.71 27.36
CA LYS A 789 -7.03 -0.29 26.27
C LYS A 789 -6.74 -1.73 26.74
N LEU A 790 -5.83 -1.90 27.71
CA LEU A 790 -5.31 -3.22 28.12
C LEU A 790 -5.72 -3.61 29.54
N GLY A 791 -5.87 -2.64 30.44
CA GLY A 791 -6.22 -2.81 31.85
C GLY A 791 -5.23 -2.13 32.80
N LYS A 792 -5.59 -1.99 34.08
CA LYS A 792 -4.74 -1.36 35.10
C LYS A 792 -3.49 -2.19 35.44
N ASP A 793 -3.64 -3.52 35.47
CA ASP A 793 -2.54 -4.43 35.75
C ASP A 793 -1.57 -4.48 34.56
N ILE A 794 -0.33 -4.10 34.84
CA ILE A 794 0.74 -3.99 33.86
C ILE A 794 1.23 -5.37 33.38
N ASN A 795 1.06 -6.42 34.19
CA ASN A 795 1.41 -7.80 33.82
C ASN A 795 0.46 -8.39 32.76
N SER A 796 -0.68 -7.72 32.51
CA SER A 796 -1.60 -8.09 31.43
C SER A 796 -1.27 -7.42 30.09
N TRP A 797 -0.34 -6.45 30.07
CA TRP A 797 -0.03 -5.67 28.87
C TRP A 797 0.81 -6.49 27.90
N SER A 798 0.51 -6.38 26.61
CA SER A 798 1.36 -6.91 25.55
C SER A 798 1.18 -6.12 24.26
N TRP A 799 2.21 -6.09 23.42
CA TRP A 799 2.20 -5.31 22.18
C TRP A 799 1.11 -5.79 21.22
N GLY A 800 1.02 -7.09 20.95
CA GLY A 800 0.05 -7.67 20.04
C GLY A 800 -1.41 -7.57 20.50
N ARG A 801 -1.69 -7.25 21.79
CA ARG A 801 -3.06 -6.90 22.22
C ARG A 801 -3.51 -5.52 21.72
N LEU A 802 -2.56 -4.64 21.38
CA LEU A 802 -2.79 -3.37 20.67
C LEU A 802 -2.61 -3.55 19.16
N HIS A 803 -1.52 -4.22 18.78
CA HIS A 803 -1.01 -4.31 17.43
C HIS A 803 -1.61 -5.52 16.71
N ARG A 804 -2.74 -5.26 16.02
CA ARG A 804 -3.64 -6.30 15.53
C ARG A 804 -3.89 -6.21 14.03
N LEU A 805 -3.66 -7.33 13.36
CA LEU A 805 -4.07 -7.54 11.98
C LEU A 805 -5.51 -8.02 11.94
N ASN A 806 -6.38 -7.27 11.25
CA ASN A 806 -7.73 -7.68 10.89
C ASN A 806 -7.79 -7.78 9.36
N LEU A 807 -7.98 -8.99 8.83
CA LEU A 807 -8.05 -9.20 7.39
C LEU A 807 -9.47 -8.91 6.89
N LYS A 808 -9.62 -7.83 6.11
CA LYS A 808 -10.89 -7.39 5.54
C LYS A 808 -11.04 -7.81 4.09
N ASN A 809 -12.25 -8.24 3.72
CA ASN A 809 -12.66 -8.35 2.32
C ASN A 809 -12.93 -6.94 1.77
N GLN A 810 -12.18 -6.52 0.75
CA GLN A 810 -12.16 -5.11 0.30
C GLN A 810 -13.39 -4.67 -0.52
N THR A 811 -14.49 -5.44 -0.50
CA THR A 811 -15.73 -5.11 -1.23
C THR A 811 -16.98 -5.16 -0.37
N LEU A 812 -17.11 -6.21 0.43
CA LEU A 812 -18.28 -6.46 1.29
C LEU A 812 -17.87 -6.64 2.78
N GLY A 813 -16.57 -6.52 3.07
CA GLY A 813 -16.00 -6.61 4.41
C GLY A 813 -15.64 -5.26 5.04
N THR A 814 -15.55 -4.18 4.26
CA THR A 814 -15.30 -2.82 4.77
C THR A 814 -16.57 -2.19 5.33
N ASP A 815 -17.70 -2.38 4.65
CA ASP A 815 -18.95 -1.60 4.82
C ASP A 815 -20.22 -2.45 4.76
N GLY A 816 -21.34 -1.86 5.17
CA GLY A 816 -22.66 -2.50 5.13
C GLY A 816 -23.02 -3.26 6.43
N PRO A 817 -23.90 -4.27 6.36
CA PRO A 817 -24.35 -4.98 7.55
C PRO A 817 -23.22 -5.77 8.20
N GLY A 818 -22.96 -5.53 9.50
CA GLY A 818 -21.86 -6.18 10.24
C GLY A 818 -21.89 -7.72 10.26
N VAL A 819 -23.03 -8.34 9.94
CA VAL A 819 -23.10 -9.80 9.72
C VAL A 819 -22.36 -10.23 8.44
N VAL A 820 -22.42 -9.45 7.36
CA VAL A 820 -21.68 -9.72 6.11
C VAL A 820 -20.17 -9.55 6.35
N GLN A 821 -19.80 -8.48 7.07
CA GLN A 821 -18.41 -8.25 7.49
C GLN A 821 -17.89 -9.41 8.36
N TRP A 822 -18.68 -9.90 9.31
CA TRP A 822 -18.31 -11.06 10.14
C TRP A 822 -18.19 -12.37 9.34
N LEU A 823 -19.04 -12.58 8.33
CA LEU A 823 -19.00 -13.75 7.46
C LEU A 823 -17.75 -13.77 6.56
N LEU A 824 -17.27 -12.62 6.09
CA LEU A 824 -16.16 -12.51 5.13
C LEU A 824 -14.79 -12.22 5.78
N ASN A 825 -14.73 -11.34 6.78
CA ASN A 825 -13.47 -10.92 7.41
C ASN A 825 -12.90 -11.98 8.37
N ARG A 826 -11.59 -11.91 8.65
CA ARG A 826 -10.89 -12.86 9.54
C ARG A 826 -9.95 -12.13 10.51
N GLY A 827 -9.67 -12.77 11.65
CA GLY A 827 -8.84 -12.23 12.74
C GLY A 827 -9.65 -11.81 13.98
N PRO A 828 -9.08 -10.99 14.88
CA PRO A 828 -7.74 -10.40 14.81
C PRO A 828 -6.61 -11.39 15.11
N TRP A 829 -5.47 -11.20 14.46
CA TRP A 829 -4.17 -11.76 14.88
C TRP A 829 -3.38 -10.72 15.68
N ASN A 830 -2.78 -11.15 16.79
CA ASN A 830 -1.89 -10.31 17.61
C ASN A 830 -0.46 -10.41 17.03
N LEU A 831 0.12 -9.33 16.49
CA LEU A 831 1.40 -9.39 15.78
C LEU A 831 2.60 -8.88 16.60
N SER A 832 3.79 -9.34 16.21
CA SER A 832 5.09 -8.75 16.57
C SER A 832 5.64 -7.95 15.38
N GLY A 833 6.59 -7.06 15.62
CA GLY A 833 7.11 -6.12 14.62
C GLY A 833 6.69 -4.67 14.88
N GLY A 834 6.91 -3.80 13.89
CA GLY A 834 6.51 -2.40 13.94
C GLY A 834 6.96 -1.65 12.68
N GLU A 835 6.51 -0.40 12.53
CA GLU A 835 6.71 0.47 11.36
C GLU A 835 8.07 0.30 10.65
N ALA A 836 9.16 0.74 11.29
CA ALA A 836 10.50 0.72 10.72
C ALA A 836 11.35 -0.50 11.09
N ALA A 837 10.73 -1.59 11.58
CA ALA A 837 11.42 -2.85 11.82
C ALA A 837 11.58 -3.66 10.52
N VAL A 838 12.48 -4.65 10.48
CA VAL A 838 12.60 -5.52 9.28
C VAL A 838 11.32 -6.33 9.09
N ASN A 839 10.77 -6.85 10.20
CA ASN A 839 9.39 -7.32 10.29
C ASN A 839 8.43 -6.11 10.36
N ALA A 840 8.20 -5.49 9.20
CA ALA A 840 7.48 -4.22 9.07
C ALA A 840 5.95 -4.36 9.16
N THR A 841 5.45 -4.74 10.33
CA THR A 841 4.02 -4.66 10.64
C THR A 841 3.68 -3.20 10.98
N GLY A 842 3.23 -2.47 9.96
CA GLY A 842 2.98 -1.04 10.01
C GLY A 842 1.78 -0.64 10.84
N TRP A 843 1.85 0.52 11.48
CA TRP A 843 0.74 1.14 12.20
C TRP A 843 0.93 2.66 12.21
N ASN A 844 -0.14 3.42 12.06
CA ASN A 844 -0.08 4.89 12.07
C ASN A 844 -0.19 5.43 13.52
N ALA A 845 0.79 6.21 13.96
CA ALA A 845 0.87 6.80 15.30
C ALA A 845 -0.11 7.97 15.54
N ALA A 846 -0.54 8.70 14.51
CA ALA A 846 -1.64 9.65 14.67
C ALA A 846 -2.95 8.89 14.96
N GLY A 847 -3.25 7.84 14.18
CA GLY A 847 -4.53 7.12 14.17
C GLY A 847 -4.72 5.98 15.17
N GLY A 848 -3.85 4.98 15.22
CA GLY A 848 -4.18 3.65 15.77
C GLY A 848 -3.07 2.91 16.52
N TYR A 849 -3.26 1.59 16.61
CA TYR A 849 -2.22 0.57 16.81
C TYR A 849 -2.50 -0.66 15.94
N ASP A 850 -3.76 -0.84 15.51
CA ASP A 850 -4.18 -1.74 14.45
C ASP A 850 -3.25 -1.64 13.22
N VAL A 851 -3.01 -2.78 12.60
CA VAL A 851 -1.97 -2.95 11.58
C VAL A 851 -2.50 -2.44 10.23
N THR A 852 -1.80 -1.47 9.63
CA THR A 852 -2.21 -0.76 8.41
C THR A 852 -1.45 -1.20 7.15
N TRP A 853 -0.25 -1.77 7.29
CA TRP A 853 0.47 -2.47 6.22
C TRP A 853 1.29 -3.63 6.78
N VAL A 854 1.57 -4.62 5.94
CA VAL A 854 2.23 -5.88 6.32
C VAL A 854 3.07 -6.44 5.17
N PRO A 855 4.08 -7.29 5.45
CA PRO A 855 4.65 -8.24 4.50
C PRO A 855 3.57 -9.06 3.78
N SER A 856 3.10 -8.58 2.64
CA SER A 856 1.96 -9.12 1.88
C SER A 856 2.24 -10.51 1.29
N MET A 857 3.52 -10.79 1.04
CA MET A 857 4.09 -12.12 0.93
C MET A 857 5.51 -12.10 1.51
N ARG A 858 6.13 -13.27 1.65
CA ARG A 858 7.56 -13.41 1.93
C ARG A 858 8.14 -14.51 1.05
N MET A 859 9.39 -14.38 0.60
CA MET A 859 10.16 -15.48 0.01
C MET A 859 11.65 -15.46 0.37
N VAL A 860 12.27 -16.63 0.28
CA VAL A 860 13.72 -16.88 0.25
C VAL A 860 14.02 -17.90 -0.84
N VAL A 861 14.62 -17.47 -1.96
CA VAL A 861 15.00 -18.33 -3.10
C VAL A 861 16.43 -18.83 -2.96
N ASN A 862 16.65 -20.11 -3.25
CA ASN A 862 17.92 -20.81 -3.06
C ASN A 862 18.54 -21.26 -4.40
N LEU A 863 19.60 -20.57 -4.84
CA LEU A 863 20.19 -20.76 -6.18
C LEU A 863 21.18 -21.95 -6.26
N ASP A 864 21.36 -22.73 -5.18
CA ASP A 864 21.96 -24.08 -5.21
C ASP A 864 20.93 -25.14 -5.62
N ASN A 865 19.71 -25.02 -5.10
CA ASN A 865 18.63 -25.94 -5.38
C ASN A 865 17.29 -25.25 -5.13
N LEU A 866 16.53 -25.02 -6.21
CA LEU A 866 15.27 -24.30 -6.18
C LEU A 866 14.21 -25.01 -5.31
N ASP A 867 14.25 -26.35 -5.20
CA ASP A 867 13.36 -27.14 -4.32
C ASP A 867 13.65 -26.95 -2.81
N LYS A 868 14.74 -26.24 -2.45
CA LYS A 868 15.04 -25.79 -1.08
C LYS A 868 14.62 -24.33 -0.83
N SER A 869 14.04 -23.65 -1.82
CA SER A 869 13.49 -22.31 -1.65
C SER A 869 12.25 -22.36 -0.74
N ARG A 870 11.88 -21.22 -0.18
CA ARG A 870 10.71 -21.07 0.69
C ARG A 870 9.93 -19.81 0.40
N TRP A 871 8.64 -19.83 0.71
CA TRP A 871 7.72 -18.71 0.47
C TRP A 871 6.54 -18.77 1.45
N ILE A 872 5.81 -17.68 1.62
CA ILE A 872 4.44 -17.70 2.17
C ILE A 872 3.65 -16.48 1.70
N ASN A 873 2.33 -16.59 1.62
CA ASN A 873 1.42 -15.48 1.34
C ASN A 873 0.67 -15.06 2.62
N LEU A 874 0.21 -13.80 2.69
CA LEU A 874 -0.57 -13.28 3.83
C LEU A 874 -1.86 -14.07 4.09
N THR A 875 -2.45 -14.62 3.03
CA THR A 875 -3.68 -15.42 3.01
C THR A 875 -3.46 -16.69 2.21
N GLY A 876 -4.48 -17.53 2.04
CA GLY A 876 -4.39 -18.69 1.15
C GLY A 876 -4.52 -18.34 -0.35
N ALA A 877 -4.52 -19.39 -1.17
CA ALA A 877 -4.62 -19.30 -2.63
C ALA A 877 -5.97 -18.79 -3.14
N SER A 878 -7.06 -19.17 -2.47
CA SER A 878 -8.44 -18.97 -2.91
C SER A 878 -9.02 -17.60 -2.52
N GLY A 879 -9.93 -17.07 -3.34
CA GLY A 879 -10.75 -15.90 -3.03
C GLY A 879 -12.10 -16.25 -2.41
N HIS A 880 -12.51 -17.53 -2.45
CA HIS A 880 -13.80 -18.00 -1.95
C HIS A 880 -13.82 -18.08 -0.42
N ALA A 881 -14.68 -17.31 0.23
CA ALA A 881 -14.59 -17.01 1.68
C ALA A 881 -14.66 -18.21 2.67
N TYR A 882 -15.04 -19.40 2.19
CA TYR A 882 -15.12 -20.63 2.99
C TYR A 882 -14.32 -21.80 2.40
N ASN A 883 -13.56 -21.57 1.32
CA ASN A 883 -12.61 -22.56 0.83
C ASN A 883 -11.50 -22.78 1.87
N ALA A 884 -10.94 -24.00 1.95
CA ALA A 884 -9.86 -24.31 2.88
C ALA A 884 -8.68 -23.33 2.73
N HIS A 885 -8.36 -22.97 1.49
CA HIS A 885 -7.25 -22.10 1.12
C HIS A 885 -7.64 -20.61 1.09
N TYR A 886 -8.54 -20.16 1.98
CA TYR A 886 -8.83 -18.72 2.14
C TYR A 886 -7.84 -18.05 3.09
N THR A 887 -7.52 -18.66 4.24
CA THR A 887 -6.61 -18.12 5.27
C THR A 887 -5.77 -19.19 5.98
N ASP A 888 -5.57 -20.36 5.37
CA ASP A 888 -4.74 -21.46 5.87
C ASP A 888 -3.28 -21.06 6.14
N GLN A 889 -2.75 -20.12 5.36
CA GLN A 889 -1.37 -19.63 5.52
C GLN A 889 -1.22 -18.54 6.61
N THR A 890 -2.27 -17.81 6.97
CA THR A 890 -2.17 -16.58 7.78
C THR A 890 -1.58 -16.83 9.17
N GLU A 891 -1.93 -17.95 9.81
CA GLU A 891 -1.45 -18.34 11.14
C GLU A 891 0.03 -18.75 11.16
N LYS A 892 0.55 -19.17 10.01
CA LYS A 892 1.98 -19.48 9.78
C LYS A 892 2.76 -18.22 9.45
N TRP A 893 2.21 -17.40 8.56
CA TRP A 893 2.72 -16.08 8.19
C TRP A 893 2.94 -15.20 9.43
N ALA A 894 1.96 -15.16 10.35
CA ALA A 894 2.02 -14.38 11.59
C ALA A 894 3.12 -14.84 12.58
N LYS A 895 3.68 -16.04 12.38
CA LYS A 895 4.79 -16.59 13.16
C LYS A 895 6.14 -16.52 12.44
N GLY A 896 6.16 -16.03 11.21
CA GLY A 896 7.36 -16.08 10.37
C GLY A 896 7.71 -17.48 9.87
N GLU A 897 6.77 -18.42 9.87
CA GLU A 897 6.93 -19.71 9.20
C GLU A 897 6.86 -19.51 7.68
N LEU A 898 7.75 -20.16 6.92
CA LEU A 898 7.68 -20.23 5.46
C LEU A 898 7.39 -21.67 5.01
N LEU A 899 6.65 -21.80 3.91
CA LEU A 899 6.33 -23.05 3.24
C LEU A 899 7.44 -23.46 2.26
N PRO A 900 7.67 -24.76 2.03
CA PRO A 900 8.57 -25.23 0.99
C PRO A 900 8.13 -24.79 -0.40
N TRP A 901 9.08 -24.51 -1.29
CA TRP A 901 8.81 -24.24 -2.70
C TRP A 901 9.22 -25.46 -3.54
N ALA A 902 8.27 -26.27 -3.97
CA ALA A 902 8.52 -27.29 -4.98
C ALA A 902 8.59 -26.62 -6.37
N PHE A 903 9.63 -26.91 -7.16
CA PHE A 903 9.79 -26.33 -8.50
C PHE A 903 10.16 -27.39 -9.54
N SER A 904 11.12 -28.27 -9.25
CA SER A 904 11.44 -29.36 -10.17
C SER A 904 10.25 -30.29 -10.33
N LYS A 905 10.05 -30.85 -11.52
CA LYS A 905 8.90 -31.75 -11.79
C LYS A 905 8.81 -32.89 -10.76
N GLY A 906 9.93 -33.44 -10.30
CA GLY A 906 9.95 -34.51 -9.29
C GLY A 906 9.57 -34.03 -7.88
N ALA A 907 9.85 -32.78 -7.52
CA ALA A 907 9.36 -32.18 -6.28
C ALA A 907 7.86 -31.85 -6.38
N VAL A 908 7.43 -31.25 -7.49
CA VAL A 908 6.01 -30.91 -7.74
C VAL A 908 5.13 -32.16 -7.79
N ASP A 909 5.53 -33.20 -8.53
CA ASP A 909 4.80 -34.48 -8.57
C ASP A 909 4.70 -35.15 -7.18
N LYS A 910 5.63 -34.85 -6.27
CA LYS A 910 5.64 -35.36 -4.88
C LYS A 910 4.79 -34.49 -3.93
N SER A 911 4.63 -33.19 -4.20
CA SER A 911 3.80 -32.28 -3.41
C SER A 911 2.40 -32.08 -3.99
N THR A 912 2.06 -32.74 -5.10
CA THR A 912 0.72 -32.69 -5.71
C THR A 912 -0.26 -33.51 -4.88
N ASP A 913 -1.29 -32.86 -4.34
CA ASP A 913 -2.45 -33.54 -3.75
C ASP A 913 -3.60 -33.66 -4.78
N ASP A 914 -3.81 -32.61 -5.59
CA ASP A 914 -4.87 -32.54 -6.62
C ASP A 914 -4.29 -32.39 -8.05
N GLU A 915 -4.79 -33.16 -9.03
CA GLU A 915 -4.43 -33.01 -10.45
C GLU A 915 -5.66 -32.94 -11.38
N LEU A 916 -5.69 -31.88 -12.21
CA LEU A 916 -6.70 -31.59 -13.22
C LEU A 916 -6.09 -31.58 -14.62
N ALA A 917 -6.73 -32.25 -15.58
CA ALA A 917 -6.38 -32.22 -17.00
C ALA A 917 -7.35 -31.32 -17.79
N LEU A 918 -6.85 -30.20 -18.31
CA LEU A 918 -7.58 -29.32 -19.24
C LEU A 918 -7.38 -29.83 -20.67
N THR A 919 -8.45 -30.17 -21.38
CA THR A 919 -8.43 -30.81 -22.71
C THR A 919 -9.06 -29.92 -23.79
N PRO A 920 -8.65 -30.02 -25.08
CA PRO A 920 -9.16 -29.17 -26.17
C PRO A 920 -10.67 -29.25 -26.47
#